data_AF-A0A8H6RMR1-F1
#
_entry.id   AF-A0A8H6RMR1-F1
#
_cell.length_a   1.000
_cell.length_b   1.000
_cell.length_c   1.000
_cell.angle_alpha   90.00
_cell.angle_beta   90.00
_cell.angle_gamma   90.00
#
_symmetry.space_group_name_H-M   'P 1'
#
loop_
_entity.id
_entity.type
_entity.pdbx_description
1 polymer ?
#
loop_
_entity_poly.entity_id
_entity_poly.type
_entity_poly.pdbx_seq_one_letter_code
_entity_poly.pdbx_strand_id
1 'polypeptide(L)'
;LGFLGSCFAQSSYSNSQSGSAGQITFTNSRRLLFDTNGNQIDAYGSKVNYFNGSYYLYGNSFSTKGVAYGIKSYSSVDLENWQYNGFLFDPASANAAVCLADGGCGRPHIVYNGKQYVLWANAGPNGYLIATSSSPSGPFTFSKNRAAIDPQFSALQPADFTTTVINNTGYLVFSALNFRDPRAGSIWPPIFQTLHTTELTSDLTNTTLKSYPVQSSEFDLIDQEAESPDLFYRQGWYYIAASNTCGYCNGSIALLYRSRSIQGPWTRQILAGYSCNGQVEGVLPLTNPNTKQTTYVWHSTSVPGGPRTGFGGHIFQPLVFNSDGSVQDLDCSDNAQFPVTFTKGTAAIAPSSASDGSPAKAAYSPICDSDSFDLFQTWRAAKSGTVKSVSVNIAGAKVQTIPLALTVFKFSSYSDLLAPEYKWTAMGTKSVNATDLSYFFDTVKVDVTSNATVKAGDYLGLAIAGQDFTPYCHLEYANGDASKVLYQRGAGQNSWRGDNKVMSKPTLHDRLGPWSVILEPSRNINRQDAHRTVPMQVLSLAPSRTGTLSMASALSTLGYSPYHFSSIFQNVGDCDIWIPALKAKFERNEKIGRETFDNVLGHCSAVTDAPCIVFWEELIDAYPEAKIVLVERDEEKWLKSCEGLTDGTFNPLLVYVFRYTDPFWLGKIIRTGLLWTGVFFGTNESQKAVMRNAREAYRRHYKGIREKVPKERILEYELGSGWEPLCRFLERDIPEDVEFPHFNEAKTLELAFGALGQRALMNSLWNFGVVALMVLGVYTALRYVI
;
A
#
# COMPACT_ATOMS: atom_id res chain seq x y z
N LEU A 1 -49.05 -50.71 34.36
CA LEU A 1 -48.96 -49.39 35.04
C LEU A 1 -47.59 -48.80 34.74
N GLY A 2 -47.49 -48.01 33.68
CA GLY A 2 -46.27 -47.34 33.25
C GLY A 2 -46.66 -46.20 32.33
N PHE A 3 -46.73 -45.00 32.90
CA PHE A 3 -47.06 -43.77 32.20
C PHE A 3 -46.09 -42.68 32.64
N LEU A 4 -45.72 -41.86 31.66
CA LEU A 4 -45.16 -40.51 31.73
C LEU A 4 -43.63 -40.36 31.77
N GLY A 5 -43.12 -40.00 30.59
CA GLY A 5 -41.87 -39.28 30.37
C GLY A 5 -41.99 -38.51 29.06
N SER A 6 -42.97 -37.61 29.00
CA SER A 6 -43.27 -36.74 27.87
C SER A 6 -42.03 -35.98 27.41
N CYS A 7 -41.72 -36.12 26.11
CA CYS A 7 -40.82 -35.27 25.35
C CYS A 7 -41.26 -33.81 25.45
N PHE A 8 -40.66 -33.07 26.38
CA PHE A 8 -40.64 -31.62 26.29
C PHE A 8 -39.46 -31.23 25.42
N ALA A 9 -39.75 -30.99 24.13
CA ALA A 9 -38.95 -30.11 23.31
C ALA A 9 -39.00 -28.71 23.95
N GLN A 10 -38.08 -28.44 24.87
CA GLN A 10 -37.85 -27.10 25.38
C GLN A 10 -37.24 -26.27 24.26
N SER A 11 -37.85 -25.12 24.02
CA SER A 11 -37.49 -24.12 23.01
C SER A 11 -36.03 -23.69 23.17
N SER A 12 -35.12 -24.33 22.42
CA SER A 12 -34.01 -23.60 21.86
C SER A 12 -34.60 -22.38 21.15
N TYR A 13 -34.08 -21.18 21.38
CA TYR A 13 -34.11 -20.18 20.30
C TYR A 13 -33.28 -20.79 19.18
N SER A 14 -33.92 -21.64 18.38
CA SER A 14 -33.28 -22.32 17.29
C SER A 14 -32.92 -21.20 16.32
N ASN A 15 -31.63 -21.02 16.07
CA ASN A 15 -31.15 -20.59 14.76
C ASN A 15 -31.52 -21.66 13.70
N SER A 16 -32.76 -22.19 13.73
CA SER A 16 -33.26 -23.09 12.71
C SER A 16 -33.32 -22.25 11.45
N GLN A 17 -32.40 -22.54 10.56
CA GLN A 17 -32.42 -21.97 9.22
C GLN A 17 -33.71 -22.49 8.58
N SER A 18 -34.71 -21.61 8.49
CA SER A 18 -35.93 -21.83 7.73
C SER A 18 -35.74 -21.06 6.43
N GLY A 19 -35.90 -21.72 5.29
CA GLY A 19 -35.58 -21.11 4.01
C GLY A 19 -35.48 -22.13 2.89
N SER A 20 -35.47 -21.63 1.67
CA SER A 20 -35.28 -22.47 0.49
C SER A 20 -33.80 -22.85 0.32
N ALA A 21 -33.55 -23.91 -0.47
CA ALA A 21 -32.19 -24.28 -0.84
C ALA A 21 -31.54 -23.19 -1.70
N GLY A 22 -30.36 -22.75 -1.28
CA GLY A 22 -29.45 -21.93 -2.07
C GLY A 22 -28.17 -22.69 -2.39
N GLN A 23 -27.44 -22.18 -3.37
CA GLN A 23 -26.13 -22.68 -3.75
C GLN A 23 -25.18 -21.49 -3.89
N ILE A 24 -24.02 -21.62 -3.26
CA ILE A 24 -22.89 -20.70 -3.41
C ILE A 24 -21.66 -21.50 -3.80
N THR A 25 -20.78 -20.94 -4.62
CA THR A 25 -19.48 -21.56 -4.91
C THR A 25 -18.40 -20.66 -4.37
N PHE A 26 -17.75 -21.09 -3.29
CA PHE A 26 -16.58 -20.41 -2.78
C PHE A 26 -15.37 -20.74 -3.65
N THR A 27 -14.39 -19.84 -3.68
CA THR A 27 -13.19 -20.01 -4.50
C THR A 27 -12.03 -19.22 -3.89
N ASN A 28 -10.82 -19.77 -4.02
CA ASN A 28 -9.60 -19.12 -3.54
C ASN A 28 -9.15 -17.94 -4.42
N SER A 29 -9.65 -17.84 -5.66
CA SER A 29 -9.33 -16.73 -6.58
C SER A 29 -10.18 -15.48 -6.33
N ARG A 30 -11.36 -15.61 -5.70
CA ARG A 30 -12.24 -14.46 -5.40
C ARG A 30 -12.16 -14.14 -3.92
N ARG A 31 -11.21 -13.27 -3.57
CA ARG A 31 -10.98 -12.87 -2.18
C ARG A 31 -11.71 -11.58 -1.82
N LEU A 32 -11.88 -10.65 -2.76
CA LEU A 32 -12.62 -9.41 -2.49
C LEU A 32 -14.13 -9.65 -2.54
N LEU A 33 -14.82 -9.20 -1.51
CA LEU A 33 -16.28 -9.15 -1.46
C LEU A 33 -16.75 -7.71 -1.61
N PHE A 34 -17.91 -7.53 -2.24
CA PHE A 34 -18.53 -6.23 -2.46
C PHE A 34 -19.94 -6.20 -1.89
N ASP A 35 -20.32 -5.04 -1.36
CA ASP A 35 -21.69 -4.78 -0.93
C ASP A 35 -22.61 -4.44 -2.14
N THR A 36 -23.91 -4.36 -1.89
CA THR A 36 -24.91 -4.05 -2.93
C THR A 36 -24.79 -2.64 -3.51
N ASN A 37 -24.00 -1.76 -2.89
CA ASN A 37 -23.68 -0.44 -3.43
C ASN A 37 -22.40 -0.46 -4.29
N GLY A 38 -21.67 -1.58 -4.31
CA GLY A 38 -20.43 -1.80 -5.04
C GLY A 38 -19.17 -1.53 -4.23
N ASN A 39 -19.28 -1.15 -2.95
CA ASN A 39 -18.09 -0.90 -2.12
C ASN A 39 -17.49 -2.22 -1.66
N GLN A 40 -16.16 -2.27 -1.54
CA GLN A 40 -15.53 -3.42 -0.90
C GLN A 40 -16.00 -3.55 0.56
N ILE A 41 -16.27 -4.78 0.97
CA ILE A 41 -16.59 -5.09 2.37
C ILE A 41 -15.34 -4.83 3.23
N ASP A 42 -15.48 -3.95 4.21
CA ASP A 42 -14.45 -3.54 5.18
C ASP A 42 -14.81 -4.13 6.54
N ALA A 43 -14.42 -5.39 6.75
CA ALA A 43 -14.73 -6.15 7.95
C ALA A 43 -13.60 -7.14 8.28
N TYR A 44 -12.71 -6.78 9.20
CA TYR A 44 -11.61 -7.63 9.68
C TYR A 44 -11.85 -8.15 11.09
N GLY A 45 -11.16 -9.21 11.53
CA GLY A 45 -11.41 -9.79 12.85
C GLY A 45 -12.83 -10.38 12.88
N SER A 46 -13.27 -10.90 11.74
CA SER A 46 -14.68 -10.94 11.39
C SER A 46 -15.35 -12.26 11.76
N LYS A 47 -16.69 -12.25 11.87
CA LYS A 47 -17.47 -13.47 12.00
C LYS A 47 -18.78 -13.35 11.25
N VAL A 48 -19.17 -14.46 10.61
CA VAL A 48 -20.49 -14.60 10.01
C VAL A 48 -21.41 -15.34 10.98
N ASN A 49 -22.49 -14.69 11.40
CA ASN A 49 -23.54 -15.28 12.21
C ASN A 49 -24.86 -15.37 11.43
N TYR A 50 -25.70 -16.35 11.73
CA TYR A 50 -27.06 -16.39 11.23
C TYR A 50 -28.02 -15.91 12.32
N PHE A 51 -28.69 -14.79 12.09
CA PHE A 51 -29.67 -14.20 13.02
C PHE A 51 -30.93 -13.78 12.28
N ASN A 52 -32.09 -14.05 12.87
CA ASN A 52 -33.39 -13.54 12.40
C ASN A 52 -33.62 -13.66 10.88
N GLY A 53 -33.27 -14.81 10.28
CA GLY A 53 -33.50 -15.03 8.85
C GLY A 53 -32.44 -14.44 7.91
N SER A 54 -31.30 -13.96 8.41
CA SER A 54 -30.20 -13.42 7.59
C SER A 54 -28.84 -13.83 8.11
N TYR A 55 -27.87 -13.91 7.22
CA TYR A 55 -26.45 -13.98 7.55
C TYR A 55 -25.92 -12.57 7.79
N TYR A 56 -25.20 -12.37 8.89
CA TYR A 56 -24.57 -11.10 9.23
C TYR A 56 -23.07 -11.30 9.32
N LEU A 57 -22.32 -10.47 8.59
CA LEU A 57 -20.88 -10.36 8.68
C LEU A 57 -20.55 -9.11 9.49
N TYR A 58 -19.86 -9.30 10.60
CA TYR A 58 -19.38 -8.24 11.47
C TYR A 58 -17.86 -8.20 11.44
N GLY A 59 -17.27 -7.01 11.47
CA GLY A 59 -15.83 -6.86 11.56
C GLY A 59 -15.39 -5.43 11.82
N ASN A 60 -14.17 -5.28 12.29
CA ASN A 60 -13.51 -3.99 12.43
C ASN A 60 -13.29 -3.34 11.07
N SER A 61 -13.53 -2.04 11.02
CA SER A 61 -13.29 -1.22 9.83
C SER A 61 -11.90 -0.58 9.89
N PHE A 62 -11.12 -0.60 8.80
CA PHE A 62 -9.90 0.24 8.73
C PHE A 62 -10.15 1.60 8.06
N SER A 63 -11.40 1.97 7.74
CA SER A 63 -11.71 3.20 6.99
C SER A 63 -11.17 4.49 7.63
N THR A 64 -10.71 5.41 6.77
CA THR A 64 -10.39 6.86 6.89
C THR A 64 -9.81 7.46 8.19
N LYS A 65 -9.64 6.76 9.32
CA LYS A 65 -9.09 7.33 10.57
C LYS A 65 -8.06 6.45 11.30
N GLY A 66 -7.78 5.24 10.81
CA GLY A 66 -6.75 4.36 11.36
C GLY A 66 -7.23 2.91 11.47
N VAL A 67 -6.42 2.05 12.08
CA VAL A 67 -6.78 0.65 12.36
C VAL A 67 -7.99 0.60 13.28
N ALA A 68 -9.00 -0.19 12.91
CA ALA A 68 -10.20 -0.47 13.72
C ALA A 68 -11.05 0.78 14.08
N TYR A 69 -11.34 1.64 13.09
CA TYR A 69 -12.32 2.72 13.20
C TYR A 69 -13.75 2.16 13.24
N GLY A 70 -14.16 1.68 14.41
CA GLY A 70 -15.50 1.12 14.65
C GLY A 70 -15.70 -0.28 14.06
N ILE A 71 -16.90 -0.83 14.29
CA ILE A 71 -17.30 -2.16 13.82
C ILE A 71 -18.45 -2.00 12.82
N LYS A 72 -18.26 -2.47 11.59
CA LYS A 72 -19.27 -2.45 10.52
C LYS A 72 -20.12 -3.72 10.54
N SER A 73 -21.35 -3.61 10.06
CA SER A 73 -22.26 -4.75 9.86
C SER A 73 -22.71 -4.82 8.42
N TYR A 74 -22.66 -6.03 7.86
CA TYR A 74 -23.20 -6.38 6.57
C TYR A 74 -24.19 -7.53 6.73
N SER A 75 -25.29 -7.54 5.97
CA SER A 75 -26.26 -8.64 5.99
C SER A 75 -26.49 -9.24 4.61
N SER A 76 -26.75 -10.53 4.54
CA SER A 76 -27.05 -11.24 3.29
C SER A 76 -28.04 -12.37 3.55
N VAL A 77 -28.84 -12.71 2.55
CA VAL A 77 -29.74 -13.88 2.59
C VAL A 77 -29.23 -15.03 1.73
N ASP A 78 -28.23 -14.79 0.89
CA ASP A 78 -27.68 -15.76 -0.06
C ASP A 78 -26.15 -15.85 -0.04
N LEU A 79 -25.49 -15.16 0.92
CA LEU A 79 -24.03 -15.07 1.08
C LEU A 79 -23.30 -14.44 -0.11
N GLU A 80 -24.03 -13.90 -1.08
CA GLU A 80 -23.50 -13.31 -2.30
C GLU A 80 -23.83 -11.82 -2.37
N ASN A 81 -25.09 -11.46 -2.10
CA ASN A 81 -25.55 -10.08 -2.08
C ASN A 81 -25.50 -9.56 -0.64
N TRP A 82 -24.49 -8.76 -0.32
CA TRP A 82 -24.25 -8.20 1.01
C TRP A 82 -24.75 -6.75 1.10
N GLN A 83 -25.72 -6.47 1.95
CA GLN A 83 -26.18 -5.13 2.26
C GLN A 83 -25.35 -4.54 3.40
N TYR A 84 -24.82 -3.34 3.23
CA TYR A 84 -24.23 -2.58 4.32
C TYR A 84 -25.32 -2.04 5.26
N ASN A 85 -25.22 -2.36 6.56
CA ASN A 85 -26.20 -1.95 7.58
C ASN A 85 -25.75 -0.73 8.40
N GLY A 86 -24.52 -0.24 8.21
CA GLY A 86 -23.92 0.81 9.03
C GLY A 86 -22.94 0.29 10.07
N PHE A 87 -22.47 1.19 10.95
CA PHE A 87 -21.70 0.84 12.12
C PHE A 87 -22.60 0.32 13.24
N LEU A 88 -22.10 -0.65 14.02
CA LEU A 88 -22.82 -1.18 15.19
C LEU A 88 -23.03 -0.15 16.28
N PHE A 89 -22.22 0.90 16.32
CA PHE A 89 -22.34 2.07 17.20
C PHE A 89 -21.68 3.25 16.50
N ASP A 90 -22.03 4.48 16.87
CA ASP A 90 -21.40 5.67 16.29
C ASP A 90 -19.93 5.76 16.76
N PRO A 91 -18.93 5.58 15.88
CA PRO A 91 -17.51 5.60 16.24
C PRO A 91 -17.01 7.01 16.61
N ALA A 92 -17.77 8.07 16.32
CA ALA A 92 -17.47 9.44 16.73
C ALA A 92 -18.10 9.83 18.08
N SER A 93 -18.98 8.98 18.64
CA SER A 93 -19.67 9.29 19.88
C SER A 93 -18.78 9.10 21.12
N ALA A 94 -19.10 9.81 22.20
CA ALA A 94 -18.46 9.59 23.51
C ALA A 94 -18.64 8.15 24.02
N ASN A 95 -19.72 7.47 23.62
CA ASN A 95 -20.00 6.06 23.92
C ASN A 95 -18.94 5.12 23.29
N ALA A 96 -18.27 5.52 22.21
CA ALA A 96 -17.23 4.74 21.54
C ALA A 96 -15.80 5.02 22.07
N ALA A 97 -15.62 5.97 22.99
CA ALA A 97 -14.30 6.34 23.50
C ALA A 97 -13.55 5.15 24.14
N VAL A 98 -14.30 4.24 24.78
CA VAL A 98 -13.74 3.03 25.40
C VAL A 98 -13.14 2.05 24.39
N CYS A 99 -13.60 2.06 23.13
CA CYS A 99 -12.98 1.28 22.05
C CYS A 99 -11.64 1.88 21.62
N LEU A 100 -11.54 3.21 21.55
CA LEU A 100 -10.39 3.93 20.99
C LEU A 100 -9.21 4.01 21.98
N ALA A 101 -9.46 3.93 23.28
CA ALA A 101 -8.44 4.11 24.32
C ALA A 101 -7.44 2.93 24.39
N ASP A 102 -7.87 1.71 24.09
CA ASP A 102 -7.14 0.50 24.53
C ASP A 102 -6.96 -0.61 23.46
N GLY A 103 -7.39 -0.42 22.20
CA GLY A 103 -7.15 -1.46 21.16
C GLY A 103 -8.14 -1.55 20.00
N GLY A 104 -9.08 -0.60 19.86
CA GLY A 104 -9.94 -0.48 18.68
C GLY A 104 -11.18 -1.38 18.66
N CYS A 105 -11.55 -2.01 19.77
CA CYS A 105 -12.65 -2.99 19.82
C CYS A 105 -12.46 -4.13 18.81
N GLY A 106 -11.26 -4.73 18.80
CA GLY A 106 -10.87 -5.81 17.90
C GLY A 106 -11.73 -7.07 18.02
N ARG A 107 -11.81 -7.81 16.92
CA ARG A 107 -12.38 -9.16 16.81
C ARG A 107 -13.81 -9.29 17.39
N PRO A 108 -14.79 -8.53 16.86
CA PRO A 108 -16.14 -8.50 17.38
C PRO A 108 -16.88 -9.82 17.22
N HIS A 109 -17.52 -10.28 18.29
CA HIS A 109 -18.40 -11.45 18.27
C HIS A 109 -19.73 -11.14 18.92
N ILE A 110 -20.82 -11.58 18.30
CA ILE A 110 -22.18 -11.35 18.79
C ILE A 110 -22.83 -12.67 19.13
N VAL A 111 -23.46 -12.72 20.31
CA VAL A 111 -24.32 -13.81 20.77
C VAL A 111 -25.68 -13.27 21.18
N TYR A 112 -26.73 -14.09 21.12
CA TYR A 112 -28.07 -13.70 21.54
C TYR A 112 -28.43 -14.41 22.85
N ASN A 113 -28.80 -13.66 23.88
CA ASN A 113 -29.10 -14.22 25.22
C ASN A 113 -30.58 -14.53 25.45
N GLY A 114 -31.40 -14.59 24.39
CA GLY A 114 -32.85 -14.78 24.50
C GLY A 114 -33.65 -13.50 24.75
N LYS A 115 -32.98 -12.36 24.98
CA LYS A 115 -33.61 -11.04 25.15
C LYS A 115 -33.01 -10.02 24.20
N GLN A 116 -31.68 -9.95 24.14
CA GLN A 116 -30.93 -8.97 23.38
C GLN A 116 -29.67 -9.60 22.79
N TYR A 117 -29.13 -8.94 21.77
CA TYR A 117 -27.83 -9.25 21.19
C TYR A 117 -26.75 -8.67 22.10
N VAL A 118 -25.71 -9.45 22.36
CA VAL A 118 -24.57 -9.11 23.19
C VAL A 118 -23.33 -9.13 22.33
N LEU A 119 -22.76 -7.95 22.07
CA LEU A 119 -21.50 -7.75 21.40
C LEU A 119 -20.37 -7.89 22.42
N TRP A 120 -19.41 -8.74 22.10
CA TRP A 120 -18.12 -8.86 22.76
C TRP A 120 -17.05 -8.26 21.84
N ALA A 121 -16.10 -7.50 22.40
CA ALA A 121 -14.97 -6.95 21.67
C ALA A 121 -13.70 -6.88 22.53
N ASN A 122 -12.54 -7.06 21.89
CA ASN A 122 -11.23 -6.89 22.52
C ASN A 122 -10.85 -5.41 22.53
N ALA A 123 -10.65 -4.82 23.70
CA ALA A 123 -10.14 -3.46 23.84
C ALA A 123 -9.07 -3.42 24.93
N GLY A 124 -8.03 -4.24 24.79
CA GLY A 124 -6.84 -4.15 25.62
C GLY A 124 -6.98 -4.79 27.01
N PRO A 125 -6.29 -4.27 28.03
CA PRO A 125 -6.22 -4.92 29.34
C PRO A 125 -7.57 -4.89 30.09
N ASN A 126 -7.70 -5.72 31.13
CA ASN A 126 -8.87 -5.79 32.02
C ASN A 126 -10.12 -6.45 31.41
N GLY A 127 -9.92 -7.48 30.57
CA GLY A 127 -11.01 -8.29 30.02
C GLY A 127 -11.69 -7.64 28.81
N TYR A 128 -12.85 -8.17 28.44
CA TYR A 128 -13.54 -7.85 27.18
C TYR A 128 -14.63 -6.80 27.36
N LEU A 129 -14.80 -5.94 26.37
CA LEU A 129 -15.93 -5.00 26.34
C LEU A 129 -17.21 -5.72 25.94
N ILE A 130 -18.29 -5.30 26.58
CA ILE A 130 -19.63 -5.80 26.35
C ILE A 130 -20.51 -4.64 25.91
N ALA A 131 -21.29 -4.83 24.86
CA ALA A 131 -22.37 -3.93 24.49
C ALA A 131 -23.63 -4.73 24.16
N THR A 132 -24.81 -4.11 24.30
CA THR A 132 -26.06 -4.79 23.96
C THR A 132 -26.94 -3.99 23.02
N SER A 133 -27.78 -4.70 22.27
CA SER A 133 -28.79 -4.13 21.36
C SER A 133 -30.00 -5.05 21.24
N SER A 134 -31.17 -4.48 20.97
CA SER A 134 -32.36 -5.24 20.56
C SER A 134 -32.29 -5.72 19.10
N SER A 135 -31.34 -5.21 18.32
CA SER A 135 -31.16 -5.50 16.90
C SER A 135 -29.78 -6.12 16.63
N PRO A 136 -29.67 -7.10 15.69
CA PRO A 136 -28.39 -7.68 15.30
C PRO A 136 -27.47 -6.68 14.58
N SER A 137 -28.00 -5.57 14.06
CA SER A 137 -27.24 -4.53 13.36
C SER A 137 -27.01 -3.26 14.19
N GLY A 138 -27.41 -3.27 15.47
CA GLY A 138 -27.29 -2.12 16.36
C GLY A 138 -28.45 -1.11 16.27
N PRO A 139 -28.30 0.07 16.89
CA PRO A 139 -27.11 0.51 17.61
C PRO A 139 -26.88 -0.28 18.91
N PHE A 140 -25.62 -0.51 19.24
CA PHE A 140 -25.15 -1.17 20.46
C PHE A 140 -24.73 -0.13 21.51
N THR A 141 -25.08 -0.40 22.77
CA THR A 141 -24.72 0.44 23.92
C THR A 141 -23.74 -0.28 24.81
N PHE A 142 -22.57 0.30 25.07
CA PHE A 142 -21.54 -0.32 25.90
C PHE A 142 -21.94 -0.37 27.37
N SER A 143 -21.68 -1.51 28.00
CA SER A 143 -21.75 -1.68 29.44
C SER A 143 -20.63 -0.86 30.10
N LYS A 144 -20.90 -0.37 31.31
CA LYS A 144 -19.86 0.25 32.16
C LYS A 144 -18.82 -0.77 32.63
N ASN A 145 -19.22 -2.04 32.76
CA ASN A 145 -18.38 -3.12 33.27
C ASN A 145 -17.86 -3.96 32.11
N ARG A 146 -16.58 -4.35 32.20
CA ARG A 146 -15.95 -5.34 31.31
C ARG A 146 -16.22 -6.75 31.80
N ALA A 147 -16.30 -7.69 30.87
CA ALA A 147 -16.31 -9.11 31.19
C ALA A 147 -14.90 -9.54 31.61
N ALA A 148 -14.76 -10.00 32.84
CA ALA A 148 -13.50 -10.45 33.38
C ALA A 148 -13.16 -11.85 32.84
N ILE A 149 -11.86 -12.15 32.77
CA ILE A 149 -11.36 -13.51 32.52
C ILE A 149 -10.88 -14.14 33.83
N ASP A 150 -10.42 -15.38 33.75
CA ASP A 150 -9.86 -16.11 34.88
C ASP A 150 -8.75 -15.30 35.60
N PRO A 151 -8.85 -15.06 36.92
CA PRO A 151 -7.90 -14.27 37.68
C PRO A 151 -6.45 -14.75 37.60
N GLN A 152 -6.21 -16.02 37.24
CA GLN A 152 -4.85 -16.53 37.02
C GLN A 152 -4.10 -15.76 35.91
N PHE A 153 -4.83 -15.14 34.98
CA PHE A 153 -4.27 -14.32 33.90
C PHE A 153 -4.29 -12.83 34.19
N SER A 154 -4.56 -12.41 35.43
CA SER A 154 -4.55 -11.00 35.84
C SER A 154 -3.21 -10.29 35.61
N ALA A 155 -2.11 -11.04 35.54
CA ALA A 155 -0.77 -10.54 35.22
C ALA A 155 -0.45 -10.53 33.71
N LEU A 156 -1.32 -11.11 32.88
CA LEU A 156 -1.19 -11.22 31.42
C LEU A 156 -2.21 -10.33 30.72
N GLN A 157 -2.13 -10.24 29.40
CA GLN A 157 -3.06 -9.45 28.59
C GLN A 157 -4.00 -10.38 27.78
N PRO A 158 -5.33 -10.35 28.00
CA PRO A 158 -6.27 -10.99 27.09
C PRO A 158 -6.16 -10.40 25.68
N ALA A 159 -6.31 -11.24 24.65
CA ALA A 159 -6.18 -10.82 23.27
C ALA A 159 -7.29 -11.41 22.37
N ASP A 160 -6.93 -12.18 21.36
CA ASP A 160 -7.88 -12.74 20.42
C ASP A 160 -8.82 -13.72 21.11
N PHE A 161 -10.10 -13.63 20.78
CA PHE A 161 -11.11 -14.46 21.40
C PHE A 161 -12.24 -14.79 20.43
N THR A 162 -13.11 -15.72 20.82
CA THR A 162 -14.44 -15.95 20.22
C THR A 162 -15.47 -16.16 21.31
N THR A 163 -16.73 -15.82 21.02
CA THR A 163 -17.87 -16.26 21.80
C THR A 163 -18.86 -17.04 20.95
N THR A 164 -19.44 -18.07 21.55
CA THR A 164 -20.45 -18.92 20.89
C THR A 164 -21.39 -19.54 21.93
N VAL A 165 -22.58 -19.95 21.49
CA VAL A 165 -23.52 -20.69 22.32
C VAL A 165 -23.67 -22.09 21.74
N ILE A 166 -23.34 -23.10 22.54
CA ILE A 166 -23.46 -24.51 22.18
C ILE A 166 -24.36 -25.18 23.21
N ASN A 167 -25.45 -25.80 22.77
CA ASN A 167 -26.41 -26.49 23.64
C ASN A 167 -26.91 -25.62 24.82
N ASN A 168 -27.26 -24.35 24.55
CA ASN A 168 -27.69 -23.34 25.53
C ASN A 168 -26.63 -22.89 26.56
N THR A 169 -25.39 -23.37 26.45
CA THR A 169 -24.27 -22.89 27.26
C THR A 169 -23.43 -21.93 26.43
N GLY A 170 -23.16 -20.74 26.97
CA GLY A 170 -22.25 -19.78 26.37
C GLY A 170 -20.80 -20.14 26.68
N TYR A 171 -19.93 -20.00 25.69
CA TYR A 171 -18.49 -20.25 25.83
C TYR A 171 -17.69 -19.06 25.30
N LEU A 172 -16.58 -18.78 25.98
CA LEU A 172 -15.49 -17.93 25.52
C LEU A 172 -14.27 -18.82 25.28
N VAL A 173 -13.63 -18.66 24.13
CA VAL A 173 -12.25 -19.13 23.92
C VAL A 173 -11.40 -17.89 23.75
N PHE A 174 -10.30 -17.76 24.48
CA PHE A 174 -9.44 -16.58 24.43
C PHE A 174 -7.96 -16.95 24.46
N SER A 175 -7.12 -16.10 23.86
CA SER A 175 -5.68 -16.12 24.05
C SER A 175 -5.25 -15.15 25.15
N ALA A 176 -4.21 -15.55 25.89
CA ALA A 176 -3.56 -14.72 26.90
C ALA A 176 -2.11 -14.43 26.50
N LEU A 177 -1.82 -13.18 26.14
CA LEU A 177 -0.49 -12.69 25.75
C LEU A 177 0.43 -12.57 26.97
N ASN A 178 1.62 -13.13 26.84
CA ASN A 178 2.68 -13.06 27.85
C ASN A 178 3.90 -12.29 27.32
N PHE A 179 3.81 -10.96 27.38
CA PHE A 179 4.93 -10.06 27.08
C PHE A 179 6.08 -10.13 28.09
N ARG A 180 5.88 -10.83 29.23
CA ARG A 180 6.88 -10.94 30.30
C ARG A 180 7.74 -12.19 30.18
N ASP A 181 7.46 -13.08 29.23
CA ASP A 181 8.30 -14.24 28.99
C ASP A 181 9.71 -13.76 28.61
N PRO A 182 10.78 -14.23 29.28
CA PRO A 182 12.15 -13.79 28.97
C PRO A 182 12.61 -14.13 27.55
N ARG A 183 11.88 -15.01 26.85
CA ARG A 183 12.09 -15.34 25.44
C ARG A 183 11.33 -14.40 24.49
N ALA A 184 10.40 -13.58 24.99
CA ALA A 184 9.68 -12.60 24.17
C ALA A 184 10.64 -11.56 23.58
N GLY A 185 10.49 -11.23 22.30
CA GLY A 185 11.39 -10.33 21.57
C GLY A 185 12.68 -10.96 21.01
N SER A 186 12.86 -12.28 21.10
CA SER A 186 13.93 -13.01 20.39
C SER A 186 13.68 -13.02 18.87
N ILE A 187 14.68 -13.39 18.05
CA ILE A 187 14.50 -13.67 16.61
C ILE A 187 13.57 -14.88 16.50
N TRP A 188 12.27 -14.60 16.42
CA TRP A 188 11.11 -15.48 16.24
C TRP A 188 10.97 -16.64 17.27
N PRO A 189 9.86 -16.68 18.04
CA PRO A 189 8.68 -15.81 17.95
C PRO A 189 8.82 -14.48 18.72
N PRO A 190 8.10 -13.43 18.26
CA PRO A 190 8.12 -12.14 18.92
C PRO A 190 7.33 -12.12 20.25
N ILE A 191 6.26 -12.91 20.40
CA ILE A 191 5.34 -12.88 21.55
C ILE A 191 4.78 -14.29 21.85
N PHE A 192 4.78 -14.70 23.13
CA PHE A 192 4.17 -15.95 23.61
C PHE A 192 2.69 -15.73 24.00
N GLN A 193 1.81 -16.66 23.65
CA GLN A 193 0.41 -16.68 24.11
C GLN A 193 -0.20 -18.09 24.13
N THR A 194 -1.17 -18.32 25.01
CA THR A 194 -1.85 -19.63 25.11
C THR A 194 -3.35 -19.47 25.05
N LEU A 195 -4.04 -20.46 24.47
CA LEU A 195 -5.50 -20.50 24.37
C LEU A 195 -6.14 -21.16 25.58
N HIS A 196 -7.29 -20.63 25.99
CA HIS A 196 -8.08 -21.10 27.13
C HIS A 196 -9.57 -21.05 26.81
N THR A 197 -10.33 -22.00 27.34
CA THR A 197 -11.80 -22.02 27.29
C THR A 197 -12.40 -21.67 28.64
N THR A 198 -13.52 -20.95 28.65
CA THR A 198 -14.31 -20.71 29.87
C THR A 198 -15.80 -20.64 29.52
N GLU A 199 -16.65 -21.02 30.46
CA GLU A 199 -18.10 -20.84 30.32
C GLU A 199 -18.49 -19.39 30.62
N LEU A 200 -19.53 -18.91 29.93
CA LEU A 200 -20.15 -17.62 30.16
C LEU A 200 -21.24 -17.71 31.23
N THR A 201 -21.55 -16.60 31.86
CA THR A 201 -22.76 -16.45 32.68
C THR A 201 -24.02 -16.66 31.84
N SER A 202 -25.14 -17.01 32.47
CA SER A 202 -26.39 -17.34 31.78
C SER A 202 -26.99 -16.18 30.97
N ASP A 203 -26.65 -14.94 31.30
CA ASP A 203 -27.03 -13.74 30.55
C ASP A 203 -26.06 -13.38 29.41
N LEU A 204 -24.98 -14.16 29.26
CA LEU A 204 -23.92 -14.04 28.27
C LEU A 204 -23.11 -12.74 28.35
N THR A 205 -23.09 -12.07 29.51
CA THR A 205 -22.39 -10.77 29.68
C THR A 205 -21.08 -10.86 30.47
N ASN A 206 -20.73 -12.03 31.02
CA ASN A 206 -19.47 -12.22 31.74
C ASN A 206 -19.01 -13.68 31.66
N THR A 207 -17.81 -13.98 32.16
CA THR A 207 -17.30 -15.36 32.29
C THR A 207 -17.59 -15.93 33.67
N THR A 208 -17.43 -17.25 33.80
CA THR A 208 -17.47 -17.96 35.08
C THR A 208 -16.16 -17.86 35.88
N LEU A 209 -15.20 -17.05 35.41
CA LEU A 209 -13.88 -16.81 36.03
C LEU A 209 -12.99 -18.05 36.20
N LYS A 210 -13.39 -19.19 35.63
CA LYS A 210 -12.61 -20.42 35.61
C LYS A 210 -12.38 -20.85 34.18
N SER A 211 -11.14 -21.13 33.84
CA SER A 211 -10.76 -21.52 32.48
C SER A 211 -9.92 -22.80 32.42
N TYR A 212 -9.86 -23.39 31.23
CA TYR A 212 -9.14 -24.64 30.96
C TYR A 212 -8.27 -24.48 29.70
N PRO A 213 -7.02 -24.97 29.71
CA PRO A 213 -6.10 -24.78 28.60
C PRO A 213 -6.53 -25.54 27.34
N VAL A 214 -6.28 -24.94 26.19
CA VAL A 214 -6.41 -25.54 24.85
C VAL A 214 -5.00 -25.79 24.32
N GLN A 215 -4.52 -27.00 24.51
CA GLN A 215 -3.16 -27.40 24.14
C GLN A 215 -3.10 -28.88 23.77
N SER A 216 -2.19 -29.24 22.88
CA SER A 216 -1.90 -30.64 22.56
C SER A 216 -1.17 -31.34 23.72
N SER A 217 -0.99 -32.66 23.61
CA SER A 217 -0.16 -33.42 24.57
C SER A 217 1.31 -33.00 24.57
N GLU A 218 1.80 -32.44 23.46
CA GLU A 218 3.20 -32.00 23.31
C GLU A 218 3.46 -30.65 23.97
N PHE A 219 2.45 -29.76 24.00
CA PHE A 219 2.57 -28.37 24.47
C PHE A 219 3.83 -27.66 23.95
N ASP A 220 4.00 -27.70 22.64
CA ASP A 220 5.16 -27.11 21.96
C ASP A 220 4.98 -25.62 21.64
N LEU A 221 5.84 -25.09 20.78
CA LEU A 221 5.82 -23.69 20.35
C LEU A 221 4.51 -23.29 19.65
N ILE A 222 3.90 -24.20 18.90
CA ILE A 222 2.66 -23.92 18.16
C ILE A 222 1.51 -23.69 19.15
N ASP A 223 1.45 -24.47 20.24
CA ASP A 223 0.46 -24.25 21.31
C ASP A 223 0.73 -22.97 22.10
N GLN A 224 2.00 -22.61 22.24
CA GLN A 224 2.49 -21.38 22.89
C GLN A 224 2.41 -20.13 22.01
N GLU A 225 1.84 -20.25 20.82
CA GLU A 225 1.56 -19.17 19.89
C GLU A 225 0.14 -19.22 19.34
N ALA A 226 -0.74 -20.08 19.85
CA ALA A 226 -2.07 -20.21 19.30
C ALA A 226 -2.91 -18.95 19.58
N GLU A 227 -3.50 -18.37 18.53
CA GLU A 227 -4.34 -17.18 18.54
C GLU A 227 -5.54 -17.34 17.59
N SER A 228 -6.30 -16.25 17.41
CA SER A 228 -7.47 -16.19 16.54
C SER A 228 -8.44 -17.38 16.69
N PRO A 229 -8.87 -17.79 17.90
CA PRO A 229 -9.73 -18.96 18.07
C PRO A 229 -11.13 -18.77 17.48
N ASP A 230 -11.75 -19.83 16.93
CA ASP A 230 -13.20 -19.94 16.78
C ASP A 230 -13.73 -21.33 17.17
N LEU A 231 -14.84 -21.38 17.91
CA LEU A 231 -15.35 -22.59 18.56
C LEU A 231 -16.64 -23.06 17.87
N PHE A 232 -16.68 -24.34 17.49
CA PHE A 232 -17.87 -25.00 16.98
C PHE A 232 -18.00 -26.43 17.50
N TYR A 233 -19.20 -26.99 17.40
CA TYR A 233 -19.52 -28.35 17.84
C TYR A 233 -20.08 -29.16 16.68
N ARG A 234 -19.60 -30.40 16.54
CA ARG A 234 -20.03 -31.33 15.48
C ARG A 234 -19.93 -32.77 15.97
N GLN A 235 -21.03 -33.52 15.90
CA GLN A 235 -21.07 -34.98 16.10
C GLN A 235 -20.33 -35.47 17.38
N GLY A 236 -20.59 -34.81 18.51
CA GLY A 236 -19.98 -35.20 19.79
C GLY A 236 -18.57 -34.64 20.02
N TRP A 237 -18.07 -33.76 19.15
CA TRP A 237 -16.76 -33.14 19.27
C TRP A 237 -16.89 -31.62 19.37
N TYR A 238 -16.13 -31.04 20.29
CA TYR A 238 -15.78 -29.62 20.27
C TYR A 238 -14.56 -29.44 19.36
N TYR A 239 -14.61 -28.39 18.55
CA TYR A 239 -13.52 -27.98 17.68
C TYR A 239 -13.17 -26.53 17.92
N ILE A 240 -11.88 -26.21 17.98
CA ILE A 240 -11.37 -24.84 18.01
C ILE A 240 -10.46 -24.66 16.80
N ALA A 241 -10.94 -23.90 15.82
CA ALA A 241 -10.07 -23.37 14.76
C ALA A 241 -9.20 -22.26 15.36
N ALA A 242 -7.94 -22.16 14.95
CA ALA A 242 -7.01 -21.15 15.45
C ALA A 242 -5.90 -20.90 14.41
N SER A 243 -5.04 -19.93 14.68
CA SER A 243 -3.76 -19.77 13.99
C SER A 243 -2.58 -19.67 14.95
N ASN A 244 -1.35 -19.62 14.45
CA ASN A 244 -0.21 -19.18 15.27
C ASN A 244 -0.08 -17.65 15.26
N THR A 245 0.65 -17.12 16.25
CA THR A 245 0.96 -15.70 16.43
C THR A 245 1.66 -15.16 15.21
N CYS A 246 0.96 -14.36 14.41
CA CYS A 246 1.65 -13.48 13.50
C CYS A 246 0.93 -12.17 13.25
N GLY A 247 1.46 -11.11 13.86
CA GLY A 247 1.21 -9.76 13.39
C GLY A 247 1.83 -9.57 12.01
N TYR A 248 0.98 -9.47 10.99
CA TYR A 248 1.38 -8.93 9.69
C TYR A 248 2.10 -9.89 8.72
N CYS A 249 1.95 -11.20 8.94
CA CYS A 249 2.44 -12.22 8.00
C CYS A 249 1.60 -12.32 6.72
N ASN A 250 2.24 -12.84 5.67
CA ASN A 250 1.59 -13.26 4.43
C ASN A 250 0.95 -14.67 4.58
N GLY A 251 0.13 -14.84 5.62
CA GLY A 251 -0.48 -16.12 6.04
C GLY A 251 0.01 -16.63 7.40
N SER A 252 -0.82 -17.43 8.06
CA SER A 252 -0.51 -18.10 9.33
C SER A 252 -0.80 -19.60 9.24
N ILE A 253 -0.27 -20.38 10.18
CA ILE A 253 -0.56 -21.81 10.27
C ILE A 253 -2.04 -21.96 10.59
N ALA A 254 -2.77 -22.78 9.83
CA ALA A 254 -4.15 -23.13 10.13
C ALA A 254 -4.19 -24.27 11.15
N LEU A 255 -4.64 -23.98 12.36
CA LEU A 255 -4.74 -24.94 13.45
C LEU A 255 -6.20 -25.37 13.67
N LEU A 256 -6.37 -26.64 14.03
CA LEU A 256 -7.64 -27.17 14.49
C LEU A 256 -7.41 -28.07 15.71
N TYR A 257 -7.96 -27.68 16.84
CA TYR A 257 -8.02 -28.49 18.04
C TYR A 257 -9.36 -29.23 18.09
N ARG A 258 -9.35 -30.50 18.51
CA ARG A 258 -10.59 -31.26 18.76
C ARG A 258 -10.57 -31.96 20.11
N SER A 259 -11.72 -32.01 20.77
CA SER A 259 -11.91 -32.72 22.05
C SER A 259 -13.35 -33.20 22.22
N ARG A 260 -13.56 -34.29 22.97
CA ARG A 260 -14.90 -34.74 23.39
C ARG A 260 -15.47 -33.92 24.56
N SER A 261 -14.63 -33.11 25.22
CA SER A 261 -14.98 -32.25 26.35
C SER A 261 -14.39 -30.86 26.15
N ILE A 262 -15.12 -29.81 26.52
CA ILE A 262 -14.61 -28.44 26.44
C ILE A 262 -13.34 -28.22 27.30
N GLN A 263 -13.14 -29.03 28.32
CA GLN A 263 -11.97 -28.97 29.21
C GLN A 263 -10.75 -29.72 28.65
N GLY A 264 -10.88 -30.38 27.50
CA GLY A 264 -9.88 -31.29 26.95
C GLY A 264 -10.06 -32.76 27.39
N PRO A 265 -9.05 -33.62 27.15
CA PRO A 265 -7.80 -33.32 26.48
C PRO A 265 -8.01 -32.95 25.01
N TRP A 266 -7.19 -32.01 24.50
CA TRP A 266 -7.28 -31.54 23.13
C TRP A 266 -6.26 -32.26 22.23
N THR A 267 -6.70 -32.66 21.04
CA THR A 267 -5.82 -33.11 19.96
C THR A 267 -5.70 -31.99 18.94
N ARG A 268 -4.47 -31.53 18.67
CA ARG A 268 -4.18 -30.52 17.66
C ARG A 268 -3.94 -31.17 16.30
N GLN A 269 -4.41 -30.50 15.26
CA GLN A 269 -4.10 -30.77 13.86
C GLN A 269 -3.67 -29.47 13.17
N ILE A 270 -2.70 -29.57 12.26
CA ILE A 270 -2.34 -28.50 11.32
C ILE A 270 -3.06 -28.81 10.01
N LEU A 271 -3.90 -27.88 9.53
CA LEU A 271 -4.64 -28.04 8.28
C LEU A 271 -3.92 -27.42 7.07
N ALA A 272 -3.03 -26.45 7.31
CA ALA A 272 -2.18 -25.83 6.30
C ALA A 272 -1.06 -25.04 6.97
N GLY A 273 0.13 -24.98 6.35
CA GLY A 273 1.26 -24.22 6.90
C GLY A 273 1.15 -22.70 6.77
N TYR A 274 0.28 -22.20 5.90
CA TYR A 274 0.12 -20.76 5.62
C TYR A 274 -1.35 -20.32 5.37
N SER A 275 -2.32 -21.20 5.68
CA SER A 275 -3.77 -20.93 5.61
C SER A 275 -4.20 -20.16 4.34
N CYS A 276 -3.67 -20.58 3.18
CA CYS A 276 -3.95 -19.99 1.87
C CYS A 276 -3.66 -18.46 1.79
N ASN A 277 -2.61 -18.01 2.50
CA ASN A 277 -2.20 -16.61 2.72
C ASN A 277 -3.14 -15.82 3.64
N GLY A 278 -3.86 -16.50 4.55
CA GLY A 278 -4.76 -15.86 5.49
C GLY A 278 -4.51 -16.19 6.96
N GLN A 279 -5.32 -15.59 7.81
CA GLN A 279 -5.49 -15.91 9.23
C GLN A 279 -6.96 -16.18 9.49
N VAL A 280 -7.25 -17.21 10.29
CA VAL A 280 -8.63 -17.64 10.53
C VAL A 280 -9.42 -16.59 11.31
N GLU A 281 -10.63 -16.36 10.85
CA GLU A 281 -11.57 -15.38 11.41
C GLU A 281 -12.72 -16.11 12.11
N GLY A 282 -13.19 -17.20 11.49
CA GLY A 282 -14.14 -18.11 12.11
C GLY A 282 -14.48 -19.32 11.25
N VAL A 283 -15.48 -20.06 11.71
CA VAL A 283 -16.06 -21.20 10.98
C VAL A 283 -17.56 -20.98 10.82
N LEU A 284 -18.00 -20.87 9.57
CA LEU A 284 -19.40 -20.63 9.21
C LEU A 284 -20.15 -21.96 8.99
N PRO A 285 -21.10 -22.34 9.85
CA PRO A 285 -21.95 -23.49 9.62
C PRO A 285 -23.06 -23.18 8.61
N LEU A 286 -23.12 -23.97 7.52
CA LEU A 286 -24.14 -23.89 6.48
C LEU A 286 -24.91 -25.20 6.39
N THR A 287 -26.20 -25.16 6.73
CA THR A 287 -27.04 -26.37 6.74
C THR A 287 -27.80 -26.48 5.43
N ASN A 288 -27.68 -27.64 4.78
CA ASN A 288 -28.48 -27.97 3.61
C ASN A 288 -29.93 -28.26 4.05
N PRO A 289 -30.94 -27.52 3.55
CA PRO A 289 -32.31 -27.67 4.02
C PRO A 289 -32.93 -29.00 3.60
N ASN A 290 -32.40 -29.65 2.55
CA ASN A 290 -32.91 -30.91 2.01
C ASN A 290 -32.33 -32.11 2.76
N THR A 291 -31.01 -32.15 2.97
CA THR A 291 -30.32 -33.28 3.60
C THR A 291 -30.15 -33.15 5.11
N LYS A 292 -30.38 -31.94 5.65
CA LYS A 292 -30.09 -31.55 7.05
C LYS A 292 -28.61 -31.67 7.45
N GLN A 293 -27.72 -31.93 6.50
CA GLN A 293 -26.29 -31.95 6.75
C GLN A 293 -25.73 -30.53 6.83
N THR A 294 -24.89 -30.29 7.83
CA THR A 294 -24.18 -29.03 8.01
C THR A 294 -22.77 -29.13 7.45
N THR A 295 -22.45 -28.23 6.53
CA THR A 295 -21.10 -27.97 6.04
C THR A 295 -20.49 -26.88 6.90
N TYR A 296 -19.29 -27.11 7.45
CA TYR A 296 -18.57 -26.11 8.24
C TYR A 296 -17.54 -25.47 7.32
N VAL A 297 -17.66 -24.16 7.10
CA VAL A 297 -16.83 -23.41 6.16
C VAL A 297 -15.79 -22.63 6.92
N TRP A 298 -14.51 -22.97 6.73
CA TRP A 298 -13.37 -22.19 7.17
C TRP A 298 -13.44 -20.79 6.55
N HIS A 299 -13.36 -19.75 7.38
CA HIS A 299 -13.32 -18.36 6.97
C HIS A 299 -12.02 -17.72 7.48
N SER A 300 -11.23 -17.16 6.58
CA SER A 300 -10.00 -16.44 6.92
C SER A 300 -9.89 -15.14 6.14
N THR A 301 -9.18 -14.16 6.68
CA THR A 301 -8.81 -12.93 5.94
C THR A 301 -7.39 -13.05 5.44
N SER A 302 -7.15 -12.68 4.19
CA SER A 302 -5.85 -12.71 3.53
C SER A 302 -5.00 -11.48 3.89
N VAL A 303 -3.71 -11.67 4.12
CA VAL A 303 -2.72 -10.61 4.46
C VAL A 303 -3.11 -9.79 5.71
N PRO A 304 -3.20 -10.42 6.89
CA PRO A 304 -3.54 -9.75 8.15
C PRO A 304 -2.38 -8.84 8.60
N GLY A 305 -2.19 -7.67 7.98
CA GLY A 305 -1.35 -6.64 8.62
C GLY A 305 -0.38 -5.75 7.89
N GLY A 306 -0.28 -5.80 6.56
CA GLY A 306 0.57 -4.83 5.87
C GLY A 306 0.11 -3.38 6.14
N PRO A 307 0.91 -2.36 5.77
CA PRO A 307 0.46 -0.95 5.76
C PRO A 307 -0.78 -0.69 4.90
N ARG A 308 -1.34 -1.73 4.25
CA ARG A 308 -2.54 -1.75 3.40
C ARG A 308 -3.38 -3.01 3.66
N THR A 309 -3.72 -3.28 4.92
CA THR A 309 -4.66 -4.35 5.33
C THR A 309 -5.97 -4.34 4.54
N GLY A 310 -6.40 -3.20 4.01
CA GLY A 310 -7.61 -3.07 3.20
C GLY A 310 -7.60 -3.80 1.86
N PHE A 311 -6.46 -4.32 1.42
CA PHE A 311 -6.38 -5.17 0.21
C PHE A 311 -6.47 -6.66 0.51
N GLY A 312 -6.54 -7.01 1.79
CA GLY A 312 -6.91 -8.34 2.24
C GLY A 312 -8.35 -8.64 1.86
N GLY A 313 -8.56 -9.76 1.20
CA GLY A 313 -9.88 -10.32 0.96
C GLY A 313 -10.19 -11.48 1.90
N HIS A 314 -11.40 -12.04 1.81
CA HIS A 314 -11.85 -13.19 2.55
C HIS A 314 -11.66 -14.48 1.75
N ILE A 315 -11.32 -15.56 2.45
CA ILE A 315 -11.22 -16.92 1.91
C ILE A 315 -12.25 -17.76 2.63
N PHE A 316 -13.02 -18.52 1.84
CA PHE A 316 -14.02 -19.45 2.34
C PHE A 316 -13.80 -20.83 1.73
N GLN A 317 -13.74 -21.86 2.57
CA GLN A 317 -13.60 -23.23 2.09
C GLN A 317 -14.26 -24.21 3.07
N PRO A 318 -15.02 -25.22 2.60
CA PRO A 318 -15.56 -26.26 3.46
C PRO A 318 -14.46 -27.11 4.09
N LEU A 319 -14.59 -27.39 5.39
CA LEU A 319 -13.82 -28.40 6.10
C LEU A 319 -14.38 -29.79 5.77
N VAL A 320 -13.50 -30.71 5.34
CA VAL A 320 -13.86 -32.10 5.03
C VAL A 320 -13.46 -33.00 6.19
N PHE A 321 -14.45 -33.52 6.92
CA PHE A 321 -14.21 -34.33 8.12
C PHE A 321 -14.11 -35.82 7.76
N ASN A 322 -13.07 -36.47 8.26
CA ASN A 322 -12.93 -37.92 8.28
C ASN A 322 -13.86 -38.54 9.35
N SER A 323 -14.06 -39.85 9.28
CA SER A 323 -14.95 -40.59 10.19
C SER A 323 -14.51 -40.54 11.66
N ASP A 324 -13.22 -40.40 11.93
CA ASP A 324 -12.66 -40.26 13.28
C ASP A 324 -12.85 -38.84 13.85
N GLY A 325 -13.29 -37.88 13.03
CA GLY A 325 -13.43 -36.48 13.35
C GLY A 325 -12.19 -35.62 13.03
N SER A 326 -11.14 -36.17 12.42
CA SER A 326 -10.03 -35.36 11.89
C SER A 326 -10.50 -34.64 10.62
N VAL A 327 -9.76 -33.65 10.15
CA VAL A 327 -10.14 -32.86 8.98
C VAL A 327 -9.07 -33.03 7.89
N GLN A 328 -9.44 -32.98 6.62
CA GLN A 328 -8.46 -32.96 5.54
C GLN A 328 -7.75 -31.59 5.49
N ASP A 329 -6.56 -31.56 4.91
CA ASP A 329 -5.81 -30.31 4.72
C ASP A 329 -6.62 -29.31 3.88
N LEU A 330 -6.38 -28.02 4.08
CA LEU A 330 -7.02 -26.99 3.28
C LEU A 330 -6.48 -27.03 1.84
N ASP A 331 -7.36 -27.01 0.84
CA ASP A 331 -6.96 -26.92 -0.57
C ASP A 331 -6.65 -25.46 -0.93
N CYS A 332 -5.38 -25.08 -0.87
CA CYS A 332 -4.93 -23.72 -1.19
C CYS A 332 -4.66 -23.47 -2.69
N SER A 333 -5.16 -24.31 -3.59
CA SER A 333 -4.99 -24.11 -5.04
C SER A 333 -5.76 -22.86 -5.52
N ASP A 334 -5.15 -22.04 -6.39
CA ASP A 334 -5.72 -20.75 -6.82
C ASP A 334 -7.09 -20.86 -7.52
N ASN A 335 -7.36 -21.98 -8.18
CA ASN A 335 -8.62 -22.25 -8.89
C ASN A 335 -9.55 -23.22 -8.17
N ALA A 336 -9.27 -23.54 -6.90
CA ALA A 336 -10.12 -24.42 -6.13
C ALA A 336 -11.52 -23.82 -6.00
N GLN A 337 -12.55 -24.64 -6.21
CA GLN A 337 -13.95 -24.26 -6.19
C GLN A 337 -14.73 -25.19 -5.28
N PHE A 338 -15.55 -24.60 -4.42
CA PHE A 338 -16.26 -25.31 -3.37
C PHE A 338 -17.75 -24.99 -3.43
N PRO A 339 -18.54 -25.76 -4.21
CA PRO A 339 -19.98 -25.61 -4.22
C PRO A 339 -20.55 -26.06 -2.88
N VAL A 340 -21.32 -25.19 -2.23
CA VAL A 340 -22.02 -25.48 -0.97
C VAL A 340 -23.49 -25.20 -1.15
N THR A 341 -24.32 -26.21 -0.89
CA THR A 341 -25.77 -26.05 -0.74
C THR A 341 -26.09 -25.67 0.69
N PHE A 342 -26.85 -24.62 0.87
CA PHE A 342 -27.17 -24.06 2.17
C PHE A 342 -28.63 -23.57 2.23
N THR A 343 -29.10 -23.23 3.42
CA THR A 343 -30.43 -22.67 3.61
C THR A 343 -30.35 -21.16 3.44
N LYS A 344 -31.05 -20.60 2.44
CA LYS A 344 -31.14 -19.14 2.27
C LYS A 344 -31.84 -18.49 3.44
N GLY A 345 -31.48 -17.25 3.71
CA GLY A 345 -32.24 -16.38 4.59
C GLY A 345 -33.67 -16.14 4.08
N THR A 346 -34.55 -15.73 4.99
CA THR A 346 -35.97 -15.44 4.70
C THR A 346 -36.25 -13.97 4.43
N ALA A 347 -35.30 -13.08 4.73
CA ALA A 347 -35.43 -11.66 4.40
C ALA A 347 -35.37 -11.44 2.87
N ALA A 348 -35.76 -10.24 2.43
CA ALA A 348 -35.65 -9.87 1.03
C ALA A 348 -34.17 -9.72 0.62
N ILE A 349 -33.84 -10.17 -0.60
CA ILE A 349 -32.54 -9.86 -1.20
C ILE A 349 -32.46 -8.35 -1.42
N ALA A 350 -31.43 -7.71 -0.87
CA ALA A 350 -31.21 -6.29 -1.06
C ALA A 350 -30.94 -5.97 -2.54
N PRO A 351 -31.55 -4.90 -3.10
CA PRO A 351 -31.34 -4.53 -4.49
C PRO A 351 -29.88 -4.10 -4.71
N SER A 352 -29.26 -4.60 -5.77
CA SER A 352 -27.92 -4.17 -6.19
C SER A 352 -28.00 -2.91 -7.06
N SER A 353 -27.06 -1.99 -6.88
CA SER A 353 -26.84 -0.85 -7.76
C SER A 353 -26.16 -1.24 -9.08
N ALA A 354 -25.54 -2.43 -9.16
CA ALA A 354 -24.85 -2.93 -10.35
C ALA A 354 -25.79 -3.77 -11.22
N SER A 355 -26.18 -3.25 -12.38
CA SER A 355 -27.26 -3.81 -13.21
C SER A 355 -26.94 -5.14 -13.93
N ASP A 356 -25.68 -5.57 -13.97
CA ASP A 356 -25.25 -6.76 -14.71
C ASP A 356 -24.62 -7.85 -13.83
N GLY A 357 -24.37 -7.57 -12.53
CA GLY A 357 -23.84 -8.52 -11.54
C GLY A 357 -22.48 -9.15 -11.85
N SER A 358 -21.87 -8.82 -12.99
CA SER A 358 -20.67 -9.45 -13.53
C SER A 358 -19.37 -9.03 -12.82
N PRO A 359 -19.20 -7.75 -12.38
CA PRO A 359 -17.97 -7.35 -11.72
C PRO A 359 -17.84 -7.94 -10.31
N ALA A 360 -18.93 -8.09 -9.54
CA ALA A 360 -18.84 -8.56 -8.15
C ALA A 360 -18.30 -10.00 -7.99
N LYS A 361 -18.33 -10.80 -9.07
CA LYS A 361 -17.94 -12.21 -9.08
C LYS A 361 -16.58 -12.45 -9.76
N ALA A 362 -15.84 -11.42 -10.10
CA ALA A 362 -14.53 -11.61 -10.73
C ALA A 362 -13.42 -11.80 -9.69
N ALA A 363 -12.36 -12.47 -10.12
CA ALA A 363 -11.09 -12.42 -9.39
C ALA A 363 -10.44 -11.07 -9.70
N TYR A 364 -9.97 -10.36 -8.67
CA TYR A 364 -9.32 -9.06 -8.82
C TYR A 364 -7.93 -9.05 -8.21
N SER A 365 -7.07 -8.20 -8.76
CA SER A 365 -5.79 -7.82 -8.20
C SER A 365 -5.81 -6.32 -7.91
N PRO A 366 -5.52 -5.90 -6.66
CA PRO A 366 -5.36 -4.50 -6.33
C PRO A 366 -4.05 -3.99 -6.93
N ILE A 367 -4.13 -2.92 -7.72
CA ILE A 367 -2.98 -2.23 -8.29
C ILE A 367 -2.94 -0.82 -7.72
N CYS A 368 -1.75 -0.33 -7.41
CA CYS A 368 -1.55 0.99 -6.86
C CYS A 368 -0.53 1.75 -7.69
N ASP A 369 -0.97 2.81 -8.36
CA ASP A 369 -0.12 3.63 -9.20
C ASP A 369 0.26 4.91 -8.46
N SER A 370 1.56 5.16 -8.37
CA SER A 370 2.16 6.44 -7.99
C SER A 370 2.66 7.14 -9.26
N ASP A 371 2.70 8.48 -9.26
CA ASP A 371 3.23 9.39 -10.31
C ASP A 371 2.14 10.12 -11.12
N SER A 372 2.54 10.86 -12.14
CA SER A 372 1.63 11.45 -13.14
C SER A 372 1.19 10.36 -14.12
N PHE A 373 -0.10 10.07 -14.17
CA PHE A 373 -0.66 9.03 -15.03
C PHE A 373 -1.99 9.47 -15.62
N ASP A 374 -2.26 8.94 -16.80
CA ASP A 374 -3.57 8.86 -17.42
C ASP A 374 -3.85 7.38 -17.72
N LEU A 375 -4.76 6.78 -16.95
CA LEU A 375 -5.25 5.43 -17.20
C LEU A 375 -6.53 5.45 -18.01
N PHE A 376 -6.69 4.47 -18.90
CA PHE A 376 -7.92 4.30 -19.68
C PHE A 376 -8.42 2.87 -19.64
N GLN A 377 -9.71 2.72 -19.35
CA GLN A 377 -10.47 1.49 -19.58
C GLN A 377 -11.56 1.76 -20.61
N THR A 378 -11.65 0.92 -21.64
CA THR A 378 -12.64 1.06 -22.72
C THR A 378 -13.53 -0.16 -22.86
N TRP A 379 -14.72 0.04 -23.40
CA TRP A 379 -15.66 -1.03 -23.72
C TRP A 379 -16.57 -0.63 -24.89
N ARG A 380 -17.25 -1.62 -25.47
CA ARG A 380 -18.35 -1.37 -26.42
C ARG A 380 -19.67 -1.39 -25.68
N ALA A 381 -20.56 -0.46 -26.02
CA ALA A 381 -21.92 -0.47 -25.51
C ALA A 381 -22.64 -1.77 -25.93
N ALA A 382 -23.05 -2.60 -24.97
CA ALA A 382 -23.73 -3.86 -25.27
C ALA A 382 -25.17 -3.67 -25.79
N LYS A 383 -25.79 -2.52 -25.50
CA LYS A 383 -27.16 -2.17 -25.89
C LYS A 383 -27.28 -0.68 -26.20
N SER A 384 -28.27 -0.33 -27.02
CA SER A 384 -28.65 1.07 -27.24
C SER A 384 -29.44 1.62 -26.04
N GLY A 385 -29.25 2.89 -25.71
CA GLY A 385 -29.98 3.54 -24.61
C GLY A 385 -29.28 4.79 -24.08
N THR A 386 -29.62 5.18 -22.85
CA THR A 386 -29.01 6.33 -22.17
C THR A 386 -28.13 5.85 -21.02
N VAL A 387 -26.85 6.21 -21.05
CA VAL A 387 -25.92 6.02 -19.93
C VAL A 387 -26.13 7.13 -18.92
N LYS A 388 -26.59 6.81 -17.71
CA LYS A 388 -26.78 7.81 -16.64
C LYS A 388 -25.49 8.10 -15.87
N SER A 389 -24.68 7.07 -15.66
CA SER A 389 -23.44 7.16 -14.90
C SER A 389 -22.57 5.93 -15.13
N VAL A 390 -21.30 6.07 -14.80
CA VAL A 390 -20.35 4.95 -14.70
C VAL A 390 -19.74 5.00 -13.30
N SER A 391 -19.53 3.84 -12.69
CA SER A 391 -18.90 3.74 -11.37
C SER A 391 -17.59 2.97 -11.47
N VAL A 392 -16.62 3.36 -10.65
CA VAL A 392 -15.32 2.71 -10.54
C VAL A 392 -14.92 2.55 -9.08
N ASN A 393 -14.26 1.44 -8.77
CA ASN A 393 -13.76 1.15 -7.44
C ASN A 393 -12.36 1.72 -7.24
N ILE A 394 -12.21 2.64 -6.29
CA ILE A 394 -10.94 3.34 -6.02
C ILE A 394 -10.67 3.35 -4.52
N ALA A 395 -9.43 3.11 -4.13
CA ALA A 395 -8.93 3.31 -2.77
C ALA A 395 -7.91 4.45 -2.73
N GLY A 396 -7.99 5.29 -1.70
CA GLY A 396 -7.08 6.41 -1.46
C GLY A 396 -6.14 6.14 -0.28
N ALA A 397 -5.14 6.99 -0.10
CA ALA A 397 -4.13 6.79 0.95
C ALA A 397 -3.73 8.08 1.69
N LYS A 398 -4.63 8.92 2.21
CA LYS A 398 -4.42 10.10 3.12
C LYS A 398 -3.30 11.13 2.89
N VAL A 399 -2.23 10.81 2.17
CA VAL A 399 -1.05 11.64 1.94
C VAL A 399 -1.11 12.29 0.55
N GLN A 400 -2.11 11.94 -0.28
CA GLN A 400 -2.36 12.63 -1.54
C GLN A 400 -2.81 14.07 -1.27
N THR A 401 -2.34 14.97 -2.12
CA THR A 401 -2.64 16.40 -2.12
C THR A 401 -3.37 16.84 -3.38
N ILE A 402 -3.31 16.04 -4.46
CA ILE A 402 -3.95 16.36 -5.75
C ILE A 402 -5.14 15.42 -6.00
N PRO A 403 -6.32 15.96 -6.39
CA PRO A 403 -7.49 15.15 -6.69
C PRO A 403 -7.32 14.32 -7.98
N LEU A 404 -7.94 13.14 -8.02
CA LEU A 404 -8.09 12.36 -9.25
C LEU A 404 -9.18 12.96 -10.14
N ALA A 405 -8.96 13.01 -11.46
CA ALA A 405 -9.99 13.32 -12.44
C ALA A 405 -10.49 12.03 -13.11
N LEU A 406 -11.76 11.71 -12.89
CA LEU A 406 -12.44 10.57 -13.50
C LEU A 406 -13.32 11.07 -14.64
N THR A 407 -13.02 10.71 -15.88
CA THR A 407 -13.78 11.17 -17.06
C THR A 407 -14.37 10.02 -17.83
N VAL A 408 -15.69 9.97 -17.94
CA VAL A 408 -16.39 9.09 -18.88
C VAL A 408 -16.38 9.74 -20.24
N PHE A 409 -16.05 9.00 -21.29
CA PHE A 409 -15.93 9.54 -22.63
C PHE A 409 -16.43 8.57 -23.70
N LYS A 410 -16.72 9.14 -24.88
CA LYS A 410 -17.04 8.42 -26.12
C LYS A 410 -15.93 8.67 -27.15
N PHE A 411 -15.63 7.67 -27.97
CA PHE A 411 -14.66 7.81 -29.07
C PHE A 411 -15.15 7.08 -30.32
N SER A 412 -14.50 7.31 -31.47
CA SER A 412 -14.98 6.78 -32.76
C SER A 412 -14.24 5.52 -33.18
N SER A 413 -12.96 5.43 -32.80
CA SER A 413 -12.11 4.29 -33.12
C SER A 413 -10.93 4.23 -32.16
N TYR A 414 -10.35 3.06 -31.97
CA TYR A 414 -9.18 2.94 -31.11
C TYR A 414 -7.96 3.78 -31.55
N SER A 415 -7.83 4.10 -32.85
CA SER A 415 -6.81 5.04 -33.34
C SER A 415 -6.94 6.44 -32.75
N ASP A 416 -8.13 6.82 -32.29
CA ASP A 416 -8.36 8.10 -31.62
C ASP A 416 -7.62 8.19 -30.28
N LEU A 417 -7.50 7.06 -29.57
CA LEU A 417 -6.79 6.96 -28.30
C LEU A 417 -5.27 6.84 -28.47
N LEU A 418 -4.81 6.66 -29.71
CA LEU A 418 -3.40 6.66 -30.10
C LEU A 418 -2.91 8.00 -30.65
N ALA A 419 -3.81 8.95 -30.84
CA ALA A 419 -3.46 10.29 -31.31
C ALA A 419 -2.71 11.08 -30.22
N PRO A 420 -1.77 11.98 -30.57
CA PRO A 420 -0.99 12.75 -29.60
C PRO A 420 -1.81 13.53 -28.56
N GLU A 421 -3.03 13.96 -28.91
CA GLU A 421 -3.92 14.75 -28.06
C GLU A 421 -5.10 13.96 -27.46
N TYR A 422 -5.19 12.65 -27.74
CA TYR A 422 -6.38 11.81 -27.51
C TYR A 422 -7.69 12.39 -28.08
N LYS A 423 -8.31 11.68 -29.02
CA LYS A 423 -9.57 12.13 -29.64
C LYS A 423 -10.78 11.46 -29.00
N TRP A 424 -11.35 12.10 -27.99
CA TRP A 424 -12.60 11.62 -27.38
C TRP A 424 -13.50 12.78 -27.00
N THR A 425 -14.77 12.48 -26.79
CA THR A 425 -15.78 13.43 -26.35
C THR A 425 -16.16 13.10 -24.92
N ALA A 426 -15.92 14.04 -24.00
CA ALA A 426 -16.33 13.92 -22.61
C ALA A 426 -17.85 13.71 -22.53
N MET A 427 -18.27 12.75 -21.71
CA MET A 427 -19.65 12.49 -21.36
C MET A 427 -19.95 12.98 -19.94
N GLY A 428 -18.96 12.94 -19.05
CA GLY A 428 -19.00 13.52 -17.71
C GLY A 428 -17.65 13.36 -17.00
N THR A 429 -17.33 14.29 -16.09
CA THR A 429 -16.08 14.29 -15.33
C THR A 429 -16.35 14.52 -13.85
N LYS A 430 -15.63 13.82 -12.97
CA LYS A 430 -15.67 14.00 -11.53
C LYS A 430 -14.25 14.13 -10.95
N SER A 431 -14.06 15.14 -10.11
CA SER A 431 -12.86 15.29 -9.29
C SER A 431 -13.05 14.56 -7.96
N VAL A 432 -12.02 13.85 -7.49
CA VAL A 432 -12.08 12.99 -6.29
C VAL A 432 -10.85 13.25 -5.42
N ASN A 433 -11.04 13.79 -4.23
CA ASN A 433 -9.94 13.96 -3.27
C ASN A 433 -9.67 12.64 -2.56
N ALA A 434 -8.42 12.37 -2.20
CA ALA A 434 -8.12 11.19 -1.39
C ALA A 434 -8.71 11.24 0.02
N THR A 435 -9.05 12.43 0.54
CA THR A 435 -9.79 12.58 1.80
C THR A 435 -11.21 12.03 1.72
N ASP A 436 -11.76 11.94 0.51
CA ASP A 436 -13.10 11.42 0.23
C ASP A 436 -13.08 9.89 0.01
N LEU A 437 -11.89 9.28 -0.01
CA LEU A 437 -11.66 7.86 -0.22
C LEU A 437 -11.17 7.19 1.06
N SER A 438 -11.55 5.93 1.24
CA SER A 438 -11.04 5.06 2.29
C SER A 438 -9.79 4.29 1.83
N TYR A 439 -9.18 3.56 2.77
CA TYR A 439 -8.12 2.60 2.45
C TYR A 439 -8.64 1.30 1.78
N PHE A 440 -9.96 1.17 1.65
CA PHE A 440 -10.65 0.11 0.94
C PHE A 440 -11.19 0.65 -0.39
N PHE A 441 -11.59 -0.23 -1.30
CA PHE A 441 -12.14 0.19 -2.58
C PHE A 441 -13.57 0.71 -2.45
N ASP A 442 -13.72 2.04 -2.47
CA ASP A 442 -15.00 2.72 -2.50
C ASP A 442 -15.52 2.87 -3.93
N THR A 443 -16.83 2.87 -4.08
CA THR A 443 -17.49 3.12 -5.37
C THR A 443 -17.56 4.61 -5.64
N VAL A 444 -16.78 5.06 -6.63
CA VAL A 444 -16.86 6.42 -7.13
C VAL A 444 -17.72 6.47 -8.38
N LYS A 445 -18.88 7.11 -8.27
CA LYS A 445 -19.81 7.35 -9.37
C LYS A 445 -19.46 8.63 -10.13
N VAL A 446 -19.36 8.54 -11.45
CA VAL A 446 -19.26 9.65 -12.41
C VAL A 446 -20.58 9.78 -13.15
N ASP A 447 -21.28 10.90 -12.98
CA ASP A 447 -22.54 11.17 -13.68
C ASP A 447 -22.27 11.59 -15.13
N VAL A 448 -23.07 11.06 -16.06
CA VAL A 448 -23.02 11.43 -17.47
C VAL A 448 -23.98 12.58 -17.71
N THR A 449 -23.43 13.76 -18.04
CA THR A 449 -24.17 15.02 -18.18
C THR A 449 -24.35 15.43 -19.63
N SER A 450 -23.60 14.84 -20.56
CA SER A 450 -23.67 15.13 -21.99
C SER A 450 -23.44 13.87 -22.82
N ASN A 451 -23.88 13.87 -24.09
CA ASN A 451 -23.70 12.75 -25.02
C ASN A 451 -24.18 11.37 -24.49
N ALA A 452 -25.17 11.38 -23.59
CA ALA A 452 -25.60 10.21 -22.83
C ALA A 452 -26.22 9.09 -23.67
N THR A 453 -26.70 9.39 -24.87
CA THR A 453 -27.34 8.40 -25.76
C THR A 453 -26.29 7.62 -26.55
N VAL A 454 -26.32 6.30 -26.41
CA VAL A 454 -25.38 5.36 -27.05
C VAL A 454 -26.15 4.33 -27.88
N LYS A 455 -25.55 3.88 -28.97
CA LYS A 455 -26.03 2.73 -29.76
C LYS A 455 -25.22 1.48 -29.39
N ALA A 456 -25.83 0.31 -29.52
CA ALA A 456 -25.09 -0.94 -29.39
C ALA A 456 -23.88 -0.95 -30.35
N GLY A 457 -22.70 -1.26 -29.81
CA GLY A 457 -21.42 -1.27 -30.52
C GLY A 457 -20.60 0.03 -30.43
N ASP A 458 -21.19 1.14 -29.95
CA ASP A 458 -20.48 2.41 -29.73
C ASP A 458 -19.29 2.23 -28.78
N TYR A 459 -18.19 2.93 -29.04
CA TYR A 459 -17.00 2.90 -28.19
C TYR A 459 -17.10 3.90 -27.04
N LEU A 460 -16.92 3.39 -25.83
CA LEU A 460 -16.99 4.14 -24.58
C LEU A 460 -15.73 3.89 -23.75
N GLY A 461 -15.38 4.83 -22.89
CA GLY A 461 -14.28 4.68 -21.97
C GLY A 461 -14.41 5.48 -20.68
N LEU A 462 -13.55 5.14 -19.73
CA LEU A 462 -13.31 5.83 -18.47
C LEU A 462 -11.81 6.16 -18.40
N ALA A 463 -11.50 7.43 -18.22
CA ALA A 463 -10.16 7.92 -17.95
C ALA A 463 -10.01 8.19 -16.46
N ILE A 464 -8.88 7.78 -15.88
CA ILE A 464 -8.48 8.08 -14.50
C ILE A 464 -7.16 8.82 -14.61
N ALA A 465 -7.19 10.13 -14.34
CA ALA A 465 -6.02 10.99 -14.44
C ALA A 465 -5.63 11.50 -13.05
N GLY A 466 -4.32 11.56 -12.78
CA GLY A 466 -3.79 12.10 -11.53
C GLY A 466 -2.34 12.56 -11.68
N GLN A 467 -1.93 13.49 -10.83
CA GLN A 467 -0.59 14.09 -10.82
C GLN A 467 0.00 14.08 -9.41
N ASP A 468 0.05 12.93 -8.73
CA ASP A 468 0.55 12.85 -7.35
C ASP A 468 1.52 11.66 -7.18
N PHE A 469 2.57 11.86 -6.39
CA PHE A 469 3.53 10.81 -6.03
C PHE A 469 2.97 9.83 -4.99
N THR A 470 1.85 10.16 -4.34
CA THR A 470 1.19 9.25 -3.39
C THR A 470 0.21 8.33 -4.13
N PRO A 471 0.39 7.00 -4.07
CA PRO A 471 -0.37 6.12 -4.93
C PRO A 471 -1.84 5.99 -4.51
N TYR A 472 -2.75 6.15 -5.47
CA TYR A 472 -4.11 5.64 -5.40
C TYR A 472 -4.11 4.18 -5.82
N CYS A 473 -5.20 3.46 -5.56
CA CYS A 473 -5.32 2.08 -6.01
C CYS A 473 -6.64 1.83 -6.73
N HIS A 474 -6.59 0.93 -7.71
CA HIS A 474 -7.74 0.41 -8.45
C HIS A 474 -7.72 -1.12 -8.50
N LEU A 475 -8.79 -1.71 -9.04
CA LEU A 475 -8.94 -3.16 -9.16
C LEU A 475 -8.82 -3.62 -10.60
N GLU A 476 -7.89 -4.51 -10.89
CA GLU A 476 -7.78 -5.17 -12.19
C GLU A 476 -8.29 -6.61 -12.13
N TYR A 477 -8.97 -7.08 -13.18
CA TYR A 477 -9.37 -8.50 -13.29
C TYR A 477 -8.13 -9.40 -13.21
N ALA A 478 -8.11 -10.47 -12.44
CA ALA A 478 -6.92 -11.33 -12.35
C ALA A 478 -6.67 -12.12 -13.65
N ASN A 479 -7.73 -12.67 -14.27
CA ASN A 479 -7.61 -13.54 -15.44
C ASN A 479 -7.70 -12.74 -16.74
N GLY A 480 -6.64 -12.77 -17.55
CA GLY A 480 -6.50 -12.08 -18.83
C GLY A 480 -7.50 -12.55 -19.87
N ASP A 481 -8.65 -11.89 -19.95
CA ASP A 481 -9.50 -11.98 -21.13
C ASP A 481 -8.75 -11.36 -22.33
N ALA A 482 -8.22 -12.24 -23.20
CA ALA A 482 -7.30 -11.95 -24.30
C ALA A 482 -7.94 -11.16 -25.46
N SER A 483 -9.23 -10.81 -25.37
CA SER A 483 -9.94 -10.05 -26.43
C SER A 483 -9.79 -8.52 -26.32
N LYS A 484 -8.98 -8.01 -25.38
CA LYS A 484 -8.82 -6.57 -25.11
C LYS A 484 -7.53 -6.04 -25.74
N VAL A 485 -7.61 -4.87 -26.39
CA VAL A 485 -6.51 -4.25 -27.13
C VAL A 485 -5.77 -3.23 -26.26
N LEU A 486 -4.43 -3.40 -26.12
CA LEU A 486 -3.54 -2.50 -25.40
C LEU A 486 -3.17 -1.28 -26.24
N TYR A 487 -3.07 -0.12 -25.59
CA TYR A 487 -2.42 1.07 -26.12
C TYR A 487 -1.33 1.52 -25.14
N GLN A 488 -0.08 1.58 -25.59
CA GLN A 488 1.03 2.20 -24.87
C GLN A 488 1.75 3.17 -25.82
N ARG A 489 1.85 4.44 -25.43
CA ARG A 489 2.82 5.40 -25.97
C ARG A 489 3.27 6.37 -24.88
N GLY A 490 4.57 6.38 -24.58
CA GLY A 490 5.18 7.40 -23.71
C GLY A 490 4.95 7.21 -22.20
N ALA A 491 5.76 7.93 -21.41
CA ALA A 491 5.66 7.93 -19.96
C ALA A 491 4.31 8.52 -19.51
N GLY A 492 3.60 7.81 -18.62
CA GLY A 492 2.32 8.26 -18.05
C GLY A 492 1.05 7.79 -18.77
N GLN A 493 1.14 6.99 -19.83
CA GLN A 493 -0.04 6.46 -20.54
C GLN A 493 -0.16 4.93 -20.33
N ASN A 494 -0.98 4.50 -19.37
CA ASN A 494 -1.19 3.07 -19.07
C ASN A 494 -2.66 2.69 -19.37
N SER A 495 -2.91 1.97 -20.47
CA SER A 495 -4.22 1.38 -20.74
C SER A 495 -4.38 0.01 -20.06
N TRP A 496 -5.57 -0.29 -19.55
CA TRP A 496 -5.87 -1.57 -18.90
C TRP A 496 -5.88 -2.73 -19.92
N ARG A 497 -4.76 -3.46 -19.97
CA ARG A 497 -4.51 -4.81 -20.55
C ARG A 497 -4.45 -5.00 -22.05
N GLY A 498 -3.51 -5.88 -22.41
CA GLY A 498 -3.31 -6.59 -23.68
C GLY A 498 -2.16 -7.59 -23.54
N ASP A 499 -1.98 -8.41 -24.56
CA ASP A 499 -1.72 -9.85 -24.46
C ASP A 499 -0.28 -10.33 -24.12
N ASN A 500 -0.23 -11.45 -23.40
CA ASN A 500 0.83 -12.45 -23.31
C ASN A 500 2.29 -12.03 -23.55
N LYS A 501 2.89 -11.39 -22.55
CA LYS A 501 3.86 -12.08 -21.67
C LYS A 501 3.61 -11.54 -20.28
N VAL A 502 3.72 -12.40 -19.26
CA VAL A 502 3.83 -12.05 -17.84
C VAL A 502 4.30 -10.60 -17.72
N MET A 503 3.41 -9.69 -17.32
CA MET A 503 3.88 -8.42 -16.80
C MET A 503 4.61 -8.82 -15.53
N SER A 504 5.93 -8.99 -15.60
CA SER A 504 6.75 -8.92 -14.42
C SER A 504 6.27 -7.67 -13.68
N LYS A 505 6.03 -7.78 -12.36
CA LYS A 505 5.81 -6.63 -11.47
C LYS A 505 6.54 -5.42 -12.06
N PRO A 506 5.90 -4.24 -12.18
CA PRO A 506 6.55 -3.05 -12.72
C PRO A 506 7.96 -3.06 -12.18
N THR A 507 8.92 -3.28 -13.07
CA THR A 507 10.28 -3.48 -12.62
C THR A 507 10.64 -2.21 -11.86
N LEU A 508 11.65 -2.25 -11.00
CA LEU A 508 12.12 -1.01 -10.40
C LEU A 508 12.36 0.04 -11.51
N HIS A 509 12.65 -0.41 -12.75
CA HIS A 509 12.76 0.37 -13.98
C HIS A 509 11.46 1.12 -14.30
N ASP A 510 10.35 0.40 -14.48
CA ASP A 510 9.06 0.99 -14.83
C ASP A 510 8.52 1.96 -13.76
N ARG A 511 8.86 1.73 -12.48
CA ARG A 511 8.47 2.56 -11.32
C ARG A 511 9.28 3.84 -11.14
N LEU A 512 10.41 3.96 -11.81
CA LEU A 512 11.29 5.11 -11.68
C LEU A 512 11.13 6.09 -12.86
N GLY A 513 10.35 5.77 -13.89
CA GLY A 513 10.12 6.66 -15.04
C GLY A 513 11.43 7.12 -15.71
N PRO A 514 11.72 8.42 -15.84
CA PRO A 514 13.02 8.92 -16.34
C PRO A 514 14.23 8.48 -15.51
N TRP A 515 14.01 8.12 -14.24
CA TRP A 515 15.03 7.63 -13.31
C TRP A 515 15.23 6.11 -13.40
N SER A 516 14.46 5.42 -14.24
CA SER A 516 14.61 4.00 -14.54
C SER A 516 16.03 3.66 -15.00
N VAL A 517 16.67 4.61 -15.68
CA VAL A 517 18.05 4.55 -16.17
C VAL A 517 19.07 4.34 -15.04
N ILE A 518 18.75 4.72 -13.79
CA ILE A 518 19.55 4.43 -12.60
C ILE A 518 19.71 2.90 -12.44
N LEU A 519 18.75 2.10 -12.90
CA LEU A 519 18.67 0.65 -12.69
C LEU A 519 19.27 -0.20 -13.80
N GLU A 520 19.66 0.42 -14.89
CA GLU A 520 20.29 -0.23 -16.03
C GLU A 520 21.72 0.31 -16.19
N PRO A 521 22.73 -0.30 -15.54
CA PRO A 521 24.13 0.06 -15.74
C PRO A 521 24.55 0.03 -17.22
N SER A 522 23.84 -0.74 -18.05
CA SER A 522 23.99 -0.85 -19.51
C SER A 522 23.48 0.36 -20.31
N ARG A 523 22.70 1.27 -19.71
CA ARG A 523 22.29 2.55 -20.32
C ARG A 523 23.20 3.72 -19.99
N ASN A 524 24.24 3.54 -19.16
CA ASN A 524 25.24 4.58 -18.98
C ASN A 524 25.84 4.88 -20.35
N ILE A 525 25.61 6.11 -20.83
CA ILE A 525 26.24 6.58 -22.06
C ILE A 525 27.66 6.91 -21.67
N ASN A 526 28.63 6.17 -22.21
CA ASN A 526 30.03 6.56 -22.09
C ASN A 526 30.21 7.83 -22.91
N ARG A 527 30.36 8.96 -22.21
CA ARG A 527 30.53 10.28 -22.80
C ARG A 527 31.99 10.73 -22.86
N GLN A 528 32.95 9.88 -22.49
CA GLN A 528 34.38 10.25 -22.46
C GLN A 528 34.89 10.72 -23.83
N ASP A 529 34.36 10.14 -24.92
CA ASP A 529 34.70 10.49 -26.30
C ASP A 529 33.54 11.20 -27.04
N ALA A 530 32.53 11.67 -26.32
CA ALA A 530 31.39 12.35 -26.94
C ALA A 530 31.78 13.76 -27.42
N HIS A 531 31.04 14.29 -28.39
CA HIS A 531 31.22 15.66 -28.87
C HIS A 531 29.90 16.42 -28.79
N ARG A 532 29.96 17.75 -28.84
CA ARG A 532 28.77 18.59 -28.82
C ARG A 532 27.88 18.36 -30.04
N THR A 533 26.63 17.99 -29.80
CA THR A 533 25.58 17.78 -30.81
C THR A 533 24.50 18.86 -30.75
N VAL A 534 24.41 19.59 -29.64
CA VAL A 534 23.46 20.69 -29.44
C VAL A 534 24.22 21.94 -28.98
N PRO A 535 24.01 23.12 -29.59
CA PRO A 535 24.65 24.35 -29.13
C PRO A 535 24.32 24.66 -27.67
N MET A 536 25.30 25.12 -26.88
CA MET A 536 25.04 25.65 -25.54
C MET A 536 24.39 27.03 -25.67
N GLN A 537 23.18 27.20 -25.14
CA GLN A 537 22.39 28.41 -25.32
C GLN A 537 22.16 29.15 -24.00
N VAL A 538 22.01 28.44 -22.87
CA VAL A 538 21.70 29.06 -21.58
C VAL A 538 22.58 28.50 -20.45
N LEU A 539 23.26 29.40 -19.73
CA LEU A 539 23.99 29.08 -18.51
C LEU A 539 23.23 29.63 -17.30
N SER A 540 22.53 28.77 -16.57
CA SER A 540 21.97 29.16 -15.27
C SER A 540 23.02 28.91 -14.18
N LEU A 541 23.64 29.99 -13.71
CA LEU A 541 24.87 29.92 -12.90
C LEU A 541 24.67 30.29 -11.42
N ALA A 542 23.43 30.33 -10.96
CA ALA A 542 23.15 30.57 -9.54
C ALA A 542 23.63 29.40 -8.67
N PRO A 543 24.10 29.65 -7.42
CA PRO A 543 24.48 28.58 -6.50
C PRO A 543 23.36 27.55 -6.29
N SER A 544 23.71 26.30 -5.99
CA SER A 544 22.76 25.27 -5.56
C SER A 544 21.83 25.81 -4.47
N ARG A 545 20.56 25.36 -4.42
CA ARG A 545 19.53 25.81 -3.46
C ARG A 545 18.95 27.22 -3.67
N THR A 546 19.14 27.78 -4.86
CA THR A 546 18.51 29.05 -5.30
C THR A 546 17.28 28.82 -6.19
N GLY A 547 16.71 27.60 -6.18
CA GLY A 547 15.62 27.22 -7.10
C GLY A 547 16.13 26.66 -8.43
N THR A 548 17.29 25.98 -8.40
CA THR A 548 17.97 25.45 -9.58
C THR A 548 17.15 24.39 -10.30
N LEU A 549 16.36 23.61 -9.57
CA LEU A 549 15.43 22.62 -10.16
C LEU A 549 14.22 23.30 -10.82
N SER A 550 13.65 24.34 -10.18
CA SER A 550 12.61 25.17 -10.81
C SER A 550 13.11 25.79 -12.12
N MET A 551 14.34 26.32 -12.11
CA MET A 551 14.94 26.88 -13.33
C MET A 551 15.23 25.81 -14.39
N ALA A 552 15.68 24.62 -13.99
CA ALA A 552 15.81 23.47 -14.90
C ALA A 552 14.48 23.19 -15.60
N SER A 553 13.41 23.06 -14.82
CA SER A 553 12.08 22.77 -15.36
C SER A 553 11.58 23.89 -16.27
N ALA A 554 11.79 25.16 -15.89
CA ALA A 554 11.38 26.29 -16.71
C ALA A 554 12.10 26.29 -18.08
N LEU A 555 13.40 26.02 -18.10
CA LEU A 555 14.18 25.89 -19.33
C LEU A 555 13.70 24.71 -20.18
N SER A 556 13.37 23.57 -19.58
CA SER A 556 12.77 22.44 -20.29
C SER A 556 11.44 22.81 -20.96
N THR A 557 10.56 23.53 -20.27
CA THR A 557 9.28 24.01 -20.82
C THR A 557 9.50 24.93 -22.03
N LEU A 558 10.55 25.75 -22.01
CA LEU A 558 10.92 26.62 -23.13
C LEU A 558 11.66 25.89 -24.28
N GLY A 559 11.74 24.56 -24.23
CA GLY A 559 12.33 23.73 -25.28
C GLY A 559 13.85 23.56 -25.19
N TYR A 560 14.49 23.94 -24.07
CA TYR A 560 15.90 23.65 -23.82
C TYR A 560 16.06 22.24 -23.22
N SER A 561 17.29 21.71 -23.29
CA SER A 561 17.68 20.46 -22.65
C SER A 561 18.68 20.76 -21.53
N PRO A 562 18.21 21.04 -20.30
CA PRO A 562 19.06 21.45 -19.19
C PRO A 562 19.77 20.25 -18.53
N TYR A 563 21.05 20.43 -18.22
CA TYR A 563 21.79 19.56 -17.31
C TYR A 563 21.69 20.10 -15.88
N HIS A 564 21.27 19.26 -14.92
CA HIS A 564 21.13 19.58 -13.49
C HIS A 564 21.88 18.52 -12.65
N PHE A 565 22.11 18.72 -11.35
CA PHE A 565 22.76 17.70 -10.50
C PHE A 565 22.02 16.35 -10.55
N SER A 566 20.69 16.39 -10.70
CA SER A 566 19.84 15.22 -10.91
C SER A 566 20.23 14.38 -12.14
N SER A 567 20.79 15.00 -13.19
CA SER A 567 21.22 14.31 -14.41
C SER A 567 22.31 13.28 -14.14
N ILE A 568 23.12 13.45 -13.09
CA ILE A 568 24.15 12.47 -12.69
C ILE A 568 23.53 11.15 -12.24
N PHE A 569 22.36 11.19 -11.61
CA PHE A 569 21.67 9.95 -11.27
C PHE A 569 21.15 9.27 -12.54
N GLN A 570 20.75 10.05 -13.56
CA GLN A 570 20.31 9.51 -14.85
C GLN A 570 21.46 8.92 -15.69
N ASN A 571 22.69 9.43 -15.55
CA ASN A 571 23.87 8.86 -16.20
C ASN A 571 25.06 8.92 -15.24
N VAL A 572 25.22 7.91 -14.38
CA VAL A 572 26.31 7.88 -13.39
C VAL A 572 27.69 7.84 -14.05
N GLY A 573 27.78 7.41 -15.31
CA GLY A 573 28.98 7.55 -16.14
C GLY A 573 29.50 8.99 -16.23
N ASP A 574 28.64 10.00 -16.09
CA ASP A 574 29.07 11.41 -16.06
C ASP A 574 30.01 11.70 -14.88
N CYS A 575 29.89 10.97 -13.77
CA CYS A 575 30.82 11.08 -12.65
C CYS A 575 32.26 10.74 -13.05
N ASP A 576 32.47 9.88 -14.06
CA ASP A 576 33.81 9.51 -14.51
C ASP A 576 34.52 10.65 -15.25
N ILE A 577 33.77 11.65 -15.72
CA ILE A 577 34.29 12.90 -16.29
C ILE A 577 34.33 14.00 -15.22
N TRP A 578 33.26 14.12 -14.42
CA TRP A 578 33.17 15.15 -13.37
C TRP A 578 34.17 14.97 -12.24
N ILE A 579 34.44 13.74 -11.78
CA ILE A 579 35.39 13.51 -10.66
C ILE A 579 36.80 13.98 -11.03
N PRO A 580 37.40 13.58 -12.17
CA PRO A 580 38.70 14.11 -12.59
C PRO A 580 38.70 15.62 -12.79
N ALA A 581 37.65 16.19 -13.39
CA ALA A 581 37.52 17.63 -13.62
C ALA A 581 37.46 18.43 -12.32
N LEU A 582 36.66 17.97 -11.35
CA LEU A 582 36.55 18.61 -10.04
C LEU A 582 37.85 18.47 -9.23
N LYS A 583 38.55 17.33 -9.32
CA LYS A 583 39.88 17.16 -8.71
C LYS A 583 40.93 18.07 -9.35
N ALA A 584 40.92 18.20 -10.68
CA ALA A 584 41.81 19.12 -11.38
C ALA A 584 41.64 20.55 -10.84
N LYS A 585 40.40 21.00 -10.74
CA LYS A 585 40.09 22.34 -10.22
C LYS A 585 40.36 22.49 -8.73
N PHE A 586 39.93 21.55 -7.89
CA PHE A 586 40.03 21.68 -6.43
C PHE A 586 41.41 21.34 -5.88
N GLU A 587 41.99 20.23 -6.31
CA GLU A 587 43.23 19.68 -5.73
C GLU A 587 44.48 20.21 -6.46
N ARG A 588 44.37 20.51 -7.76
CA ARG A 588 45.51 20.93 -8.61
C ARG A 588 45.42 22.36 -9.14
N ASN A 589 44.30 23.06 -8.91
CA ASN A 589 44.04 24.41 -9.43
C ASN A 589 44.19 24.52 -10.96
N GLU A 590 43.84 23.45 -11.68
CA GLU A 590 43.86 23.37 -13.14
C GLU A 590 42.51 23.81 -13.72
N LYS A 591 42.55 24.59 -14.82
CA LYS A 591 41.34 24.94 -15.57
C LYS A 591 40.95 23.82 -16.53
N ILE A 592 39.64 23.61 -16.69
CA ILE A 592 39.08 22.62 -17.60
C ILE A 592 38.69 23.30 -18.91
N GLY A 593 39.05 22.66 -20.03
CA GLY A 593 38.79 23.18 -21.38
C GLY A 593 37.40 22.82 -21.93
N ARG A 594 37.02 23.50 -23.02
CA ARG A 594 35.75 23.28 -23.74
C ARG A 594 35.52 21.82 -24.11
N GLU A 595 36.55 21.09 -24.50
CA GLU A 595 36.48 19.67 -24.86
C GLU A 595 35.84 18.83 -23.74
N THR A 596 36.28 18.98 -22.50
CA THR A 596 35.68 18.24 -21.37
C THR A 596 34.20 18.58 -21.16
N PHE A 597 33.82 19.85 -21.37
CA PHE A 597 32.41 20.26 -21.32
C PHE A 597 31.61 19.73 -22.51
N ASP A 598 32.18 19.68 -23.70
CA ASP A 598 31.53 19.13 -24.90
C ASP A 598 31.32 17.61 -24.75
N ASN A 599 32.24 16.91 -24.09
CA ASN A 599 32.10 15.49 -23.77
C ASN A 599 30.88 15.25 -22.87
N VAL A 600 30.80 15.92 -21.72
CA VAL A 600 29.73 15.65 -20.73
C VAL A 600 28.43 16.41 -20.99
N LEU A 601 28.48 17.64 -21.52
CA LEU A 601 27.33 18.53 -21.75
C LEU A 601 26.97 18.70 -23.23
N GLY A 602 27.63 17.97 -24.14
CA GLY A 602 27.47 18.16 -25.59
C GLY A 602 26.05 17.96 -26.11
N HIS A 603 25.25 17.19 -25.39
CA HIS A 603 23.85 16.90 -25.69
C HIS A 603 22.87 17.89 -25.04
N CYS A 604 23.36 18.83 -24.22
CA CYS A 604 22.57 19.79 -23.47
C CYS A 604 22.67 21.18 -24.10
N SER A 605 21.53 21.86 -24.24
CA SER A 605 21.48 23.28 -24.63
C SER A 605 21.43 24.24 -23.45
N ALA A 606 21.30 23.73 -22.23
CA ALA A 606 21.36 24.54 -21.02
C ALA A 606 22.03 23.80 -19.85
N VAL A 607 22.49 24.55 -18.84
CA VAL A 607 22.99 23.99 -17.58
C VAL A 607 22.43 24.75 -16.38
N THR A 608 22.35 24.04 -15.26
CA THR A 608 21.95 24.55 -13.93
C THR A 608 22.59 23.67 -12.85
N ASP A 609 22.75 24.22 -11.65
CA ASP A 609 23.22 23.52 -10.46
C ASP A 609 24.66 22.94 -10.55
N ALA A 610 25.11 22.34 -9.45
CA ALA A 610 26.33 21.57 -9.41
C ALA A 610 26.25 20.34 -10.33
N PRO A 611 27.37 19.87 -10.89
CA PRO A 611 28.73 20.41 -10.77
C PRO A 611 29.01 21.60 -11.71
N CYS A 612 28.11 21.94 -12.64
CA CYS A 612 28.37 22.96 -13.67
C CYS A 612 28.70 24.33 -13.06
N ILE A 613 27.98 24.76 -12.02
CA ILE A 613 28.16 26.08 -11.40
C ILE A 613 29.57 26.33 -10.86
N VAL A 614 30.32 25.29 -10.47
CA VAL A 614 31.67 25.48 -9.94
C VAL A 614 32.71 25.74 -11.03
N PHE A 615 32.31 25.54 -12.30
CA PHE A 615 33.07 25.87 -13.50
C PHE A 615 32.52 27.10 -14.22
N TRP A 616 31.85 28.01 -13.50
CA TRP A 616 31.20 29.17 -14.11
C TRP A 616 32.15 30.02 -14.97
N GLU A 617 33.40 30.23 -14.55
CA GLU A 617 34.39 30.98 -15.34
C GLU A 617 34.70 30.28 -16.66
N GLU A 618 34.99 28.98 -16.60
CA GLU A 618 35.39 28.18 -17.75
C GLU A 618 34.22 27.93 -18.70
N LEU A 619 33.00 27.78 -18.19
CA LEU A 619 31.78 27.67 -19.01
C LEU A 619 31.48 28.96 -19.76
N ILE A 620 31.69 30.11 -19.11
CA ILE A 620 31.54 31.44 -19.73
C ILE A 620 32.56 31.65 -20.85
N ASP A 621 33.80 31.22 -20.63
CA ASP A 621 34.88 31.33 -21.62
C ASP A 621 34.69 30.32 -22.76
N ALA A 622 34.17 29.12 -22.47
CA ALA A 622 33.94 28.07 -23.46
C ALA A 622 32.75 28.35 -24.39
N TYR A 623 31.70 29.01 -23.87
CA TYR A 623 30.45 29.32 -24.57
C TYR A 623 30.11 30.82 -24.49
N PRO A 624 30.90 31.69 -25.15
CA PRO A 624 30.68 33.13 -25.12
C PRO A 624 29.32 33.57 -25.70
N GLU A 625 28.70 32.73 -26.53
CA GLU A 625 27.39 32.90 -27.16
C GLU A 625 26.20 32.63 -26.22
N ALA A 626 26.41 31.90 -25.12
CA ALA A 626 25.32 31.50 -24.24
C ALA A 626 24.84 32.65 -23.35
N LYS A 627 23.51 32.80 -23.26
CA LYS A 627 22.85 33.75 -22.36
C LYS A 627 22.96 33.26 -20.91
N ILE A 628 23.16 34.16 -19.95
CA ILE A 628 23.33 33.80 -18.54
C ILE A 628 22.09 34.19 -17.75
N VAL A 629 21.58 33.25 -16.96
CA VAL A 629 20.49 33.49 -16.01
C VAL A 629 21.05 33.34 -14.60
N LEU A 630 21.01 34.43 -13.83
CA LEU A 630 21.50 34.47 -12.47
C LEU A 630 20.32 34.72 -11.53
N VAL A 631 19.86 33.64 -10.90
CA VAL A 631 18.79 33.68 -9.89
C VAL A 631 19.40 34.07 -8.55
N GLU A 632 18.98 35.18 -7.95
CA GLU A 632 19.45 35.57 -6.62
C GLU A 632 18.39 35.32 -5.56
N ARG A 633 18.82 34.73 -4.44
CA ARG A 633 18.00 34.47 -3.26
C ARG A 633 18.51 35.31 -2.10
N ASP A 634 17.63 35.63 -1.16
CA ASP A 634 18.05 36.20 0.13
C ASP A 634 19.14 35.33 0.78
N GLU A 635 20.25 35.96 1.18
CA GLU A 635 21.47 35.28 1.64
C GLU A 635 21.20 34.42 2.88
N GLU A 636 20.45 34.93 3.85
CA GLU A 636 20.15 34.21 5.10
C GLU A 636 19.23 33.01 4.82
N LYS A 637 18.21 33.17 3.97
CA LYS A 637 17.37 32.05 3.52
C LYS A 637 18.17 31.01 2.74
N TRP A 638 19.15 31.43 1.94
CA TRP A 638 20.03 30.51 1.21
C TRP A 638 20.96 29.75 2.17
N LEU A 639 21.57 30.42 3.16
CA LEU A 639 22.43 29.78 4.16
C LEU A 639 21.68 28.68 4.91
N LYS A 640 20.45 28.94 5.36
CA LYS A 640 19.60 27.92 6.00
C LYS A 640 19.30 26.75 5.06
N SER A 641 19.08 27.01 3.77
CA SER A 641 18.87 25.92 2.82
C SER A 641 20.15 25.15 2.48
N CYS A 642 21.31 25.79 2.57
CA CYS A 642 22.63 25.20 2.38
C CYS A 642 22.97 24.23 3.53
N GLU A 643 22.55 24.54 4.77
CA GLU A 643 22.67 23.61 5.91
C GLU A 643 22.01 22.27 5.61
N GLY A 644 20.78 22.26 5.08
CA GLY A 644 20.08 21.02 4.72
C GLY A 644 20.76 20.23 3.60
N LEU A 645 21.32 20.91 2.59
CA LEU A 645 22.09 20.26 1.53
C LEU A 645 23.37 19.60 2.07
N THR A 646 24.06 20.31 2.96
CA THR A 646 25.33 19.85 3.51
C THR A 646 25.12 18.75 4.56
N ASP A 647 24.00 18.75 5.29
CA ASP A 647 23.63 17.65 6.19
C ASP A 647 23.50 16.31 5.43
N GLY A 648 22.81 16.33 4.29
CA GLY A 648 22.74 15.17 3.40
C GLY A 648 24.10 14.78 2.81
N THR A 649 24.89 15.75 2.35
CA THR A 649 26.20 15.51 1.71
C THR A 649 27.22 14.88 2.68
N PHE A 650 27.19 15.29 3.94
CA PHE A 650 28.12 14.84 4.98
C PHE A 650 27.54 13.77 5.90
N ASN A 651 26.41 13.15 5.52
CA ASN A 651 25.79 12.08 6.29
C ASN A 651 26.79 10.92 6.53
N PRO A 652 27.03 10.49 7.79
CA PRO A 652 28.05 9.49 8.09
C PRO A 652 27.86 8.15 7.37
N LEU A 653 26.62 7.71 7.18
CA LEU A 653 26.30 6.45 6.50
C LEU A 653 26.65 6.55 5.00
N LEU A 654 26.33 7.68 4.36
CA LEU A 654 26.73 7.90 2.97
C LEU A 654 28.26 7.98 2.84
N VAL A 655 28.91 8.84 3.63
CA VAL A 655 30.34 9.18 3.48
C VAL A 655 31.27 8.03 3.85
N TYR A 656 30.99 7.32 4.95
CA TYR A 656 31.91 6.32 5.51
C TYR A 656 31.51 4.87 5.19
N VAL A 657 30.27 4.62 4.77
CA VAL A 657 29.82 3.27 4.39
C VAL A 657 29.61 3.19 2.90
N PHE A 658 28.52 3.77 2.37
CA PHE A 658 28.12 3.55 0.97
C PHE A 658 29.12 4.06 -0.05
N ARG A 659 29.89 5.12 0.28
CA ARG A 659 30.99 5.60 -0.56
C ARG A 659 32.01 4.53 -0.91
N TYR A 660 32.23 3.59 0.00
CA TYR A 660 33.24 2.53 -0.11
C TYR A 660 32.63 1.17 -0.44
N THR A 661 31.42 0.88 0.04
CA THR A 661 30.76 -0.42 -0.17
C THR A 661 29.97 -0.49 -1.49
N ASP A 662 29.63 0.66 -2.08
CA ASP A 662 29.04 0.77 -3.42
C ASP A 662 29.85 1.73 -4.32
N PRO A 663 31.14 1.45 -4.58
CA PRO A 663 32.06 2.41 -5.18
C PRO A 663 31.78 2.72 -6.65
N PHE A 664 30.97 1.90 -7.32
CA PHE A 664 30.70 2.00 -8.76
C PHE A 664 29.41 2.75 -9.11
N TRP A 665 28.51 2.93 -8.13
CA TRP A 665 27.24 3.63 -8.33
C TRP A 665 27.09 4.79 -7.33
N LEU A 666 26.52 4.56 -6.15
CA LEU A 666 26.26 5.64 -5.18
C LEU A 666 27.56 6.28 -4.69
N GLY A 667 28.65 5.50 -4.58
CA GLY A 667 29.96 6.02 -4.20
C GLY A 667 30.56 7.02 -5.19
N LYS A 668 30.27 6.91 -6.50
CA LYS A 668 30.67 7.93 -7.49
C LYS A 668 29.90 9.23 -7.28
N ILE A 669 28.59 9.13 -7.09
CA ILE A 669 27.71 10.29 -6.83
C ILE A 669 28.14 11.02 -5.55
N ILE A 670 28.39 10.28 -4.47
CA ILE A 670 28.89 10.85 -3.20
C ILE A 670 30.22 11.55 -3.39
N ARG A 671 31.16 10.95 -4.15
CA ARG A 671 32.47 11.58 -4.44
C ARG A 671 32.31 12.86 -5.25
N THR A 672 31.45 12.87 -6.27
CA THR A 672 31.15 14.09 -7.03
C THR A 672 30.56 15.16 -6.11
N GLY A 673 29.62 14.79 -5.23
CA GLY A 673 29.04 15.63 -4.18
C GLY A 673 30.08 16.31 -3.27
N LEU A 674 30.98 15.53 -2.70
CA LEU A 674 32.06 16.01 -1.84
C LEU A 674 33.09 16.87 -2.59
N LEU A 675 33.34 16.61 -3.87
CA LEU A 675 34.33 17.36 -4.65
C LEU A 675 33.79 18.72 -5.09
N TRP A 676 32.56 18.79 -5.60
CA TRP A 676 31.99 20.09 -6.00
C TRP A 676 31.76 20.99 -4.78
N THR A 677 31.38 20.43 -3.63
CA THR A 677 31.31 21.21 -2.37
C THR A 677 32.69 21.73 -1.99
N GLY A 678 33.74 20.92 -2.16
CA GLY A 678 35.13 21.35 -2.02
C GLY A 678 35.46 22.56 -2.89
N VAL A 679 35.19 22.48 -4.20
CA VAL A 679 35.44 23.58 -5.14
C VAL A 679 34.69 24.86 -4.74
N PHE A 680 33.38 24.75 -4.46
CA PHE A 680 32.54 25.92 -4.22
C PHE A 680 32.87 26.60 -2.88
N PHE A 681 33.01 25.81 -1.81
CA PHE A 681 33.20 26.31 -0.45
C PHE A 681 34.67 26.44 -0.04
N GLY A 682 35.61 25.95 -0.85
CA GLY A 682 37.04 25.91 -0.54
C GLY A 682 37.44 24.83 0.47
N THR A 683 36.50 23.96 0.88
CA THR A 683 36.76 22.84 1.81
C THR A 683 35.68 21.78 1.65
N ASN A 684 36.07 20.51 1.85
CA ASN A 684 35.15 19.38 1.93
C ASN A 684 35.46 18.46 3.13
N GLU A 685 36.10 19.01 4.17
CA GLU A 685 36.50 18.25 5.36
C GLU A 685 35.30 17.86 6.24
N SER A 686 34.35 18.78 6.41
CA SER A 686 33.16 18.59 7.22
C SER A 686 32.09 19.61 6.87
N GLN A 687 30.84 19.29 7.19
CA GLN A 687 29.72 20.22 7.13
C GLN A 687 30.04 21.53 7.87
N LYS A 688 30.61 21.45 9.08
CA LYS A 688 30.96 22.63 9.88
C LYS A 688 32.01 23.50 9.19
N ALA A 689 32.97 22.92 8.46
CA ALA A 689 33.96 23.68 7.70
C ALA A 689 33.33 24.37 6.49
N VAL A 690 32.49 23.64 5.75
CA VAL A 690 31.72 24.19 4.61
C VAL A 690 30.85 25.37 5.05
N MET A 691 30.09 25.21 6.13
CA MET A 691 29.17 26.26 6.60
C MET A 691 29.89 27.52 7.10
N ARG A 692 31.14 27.41 7.60
CA ARG A 692 31.96 28.60 7.94
C ARG A 692 32.29 29.44 6.71
N ASN A 693 32.47 28.80 5.56
CA ASN A 693 32.87 29.46 4.31
C ASN A 693 31.67 29.83 3.42
N ALA A 694 30.48 29.31 3.71
CA ALA A 694 29.30 29.39 2.83
C ALA A 694 28.93 30.82 2.44
N ARG A 695 28.90 31.75 3.40
CA ARG A 695 28.55 33.16 3.15
C ARG A 695 29.56 33.84 2.21
N GLU A 696 30.84 33.63 2.44
CA GLU A 696 31.89 34.22 1.61
C GLU A 696 31.88 33.60 0.20
N ALA A 697 31.69 32.28 0.10
CA ALA A 697 31.56 31.57 -1.16
C ALA A 697 30.39 32.10 -2.00
N TYR A 698 29.22 32.29 -1.37
CA TYR A 698 28.05 32.88 -2.01
C TYR A 698 28.37 34.24 -2.62
N ARG A 699 28.87 35.19 -1.80
CA ARG A 699 29.18 36.55 -2.24
C ARG A 699 30.24 36.59 -3.33
N ARG A 700 31.30 35.79 -3.18
CA ARG A 700 32.39 35.69 -4.16
C ARG A 700 31.89 35.20 -5.52
N HIS A 701 31.00 34.22 -5.52
CA HIS A 701 30.43 33.63 -6.74
C HIS A 701 29.62 34.65 -7.55
N TYR A 702 28.66 35.34 -6.93
CA TYR A 702 27.89 36.39 -7.63
C TYR A 702 28.76 37.55 -8.09
N LYS A 703 29.69 38.01 -7.23
CA LYS A 703 30.62 39.09 -7.57
C LYS A 703 31.44 38.72 -8.81
N GLY A 704 32.02 37.52 -8.83
CA GLY A 704 32.83 37.04 -9.96
C GLY A 704 32.05 37.00 -11.28
N ILE A 705 30.82 36.47 -11.26
CA ILE A 705 29.98 36.41 -12.47
C ILE A 705 29.66 37.83 -12.98
N ARG A 706 29.25 38.74 -12.07
CA ARG A 706 28.88 40.12 -12.41
C ARG A 706 30.06 40.95 -12.92
N GLU A 707 31.29 40.66 -12.47
CA GLU A 707 32.50 41.34 -12.94
C GLU A 707 32.97 40.81 -14.31
N LYS A 708 32.76 39.53 -14.60
CA LYS A 708 33.22 38.89 -15.85
C LYS A 708 32.27 39.08 -17.02
N VAL A 709 30.96 39.23 -16.77
CA VAL A 709 29.92 39.13 -17.80
C VAL A 709 29.34 40.52 -18.13
N PRO A 710 29.26 40.90 -19.42
CA PRO A 710 28.56 42.12 -19.83
C PRO A 710 27.08 42.11 -19.43
N LYS A 711 26.55 43.26 -19.01
CA LYS A 711 25.18 43.38 -18.46
C LYS A 711 24.09 42.90 -19.43
N GLU A 712 24.32 43.06 -20.72
CA GLU A 712 23.43 42.64 -21.80
C GLU A 712 23.33 41.11 -21.96
N ARG A 713 24.30 40.35 -21.43
CA ARG A 713 24.34 38.87 -21.52
C ARG A 713 23.84 38.19 -20.24
N ILE A 714 23.42 38.96 -19.24
CA ILE A 714 22.99 38.45 -17.94
C ILE A 714 21.57 38.90 -17.60
N LEU A 715 20.72 37.94 -17.25
CA LEU A 715 19.44 38.19 -16.60
C LEU A 715 19.59 37.97 -15.11
N GLU A 716 19.45 39.04 -14.34
CA GLU A 716 19.21 38.96 -12.89
C GLU A 716 17.75 38.56 -12.69
N TYR A 717 17.51 37.29 -12.40
CA TYR A 717 16.17 36.73 -12.28
C TYR A 717 15.72 36.70 -10.82
N GLU A 718 14.61 37.38 -10.52
CA GLU A 718 14.00 37.36 -9.19
C GLU A 718 13.06 36.15 -9.06
N LEU A 719 13.21 35.40 -7.98
CA LEU A 719 12.34 34.25 -7.70
C LEU A 719 10.90 34.71 -7.49
N GLY A 720 9.99 34.22 -8.34
CA GLY A 720 8.56 34.56 -8.27
C GLY A 720 8.10 35.57 -9.33
N SER A 721 9.00 36.07 -10.18
CA SER A 721 8.65 37.01 -11.26
C SER A 721 7.91 36.39 -12.45
N GLY A 722 7.65 35.08 -12.43
CA GLY A 722 6.93 34.36 -13.48
C GLY A 722 7.71 34.26 -14.79
N TRP A 723 6.99 33.92 -15.87
CA TRP A 723 7.60 33.63 -17.18
C TRP A 723 8.15 34.85 -17.91
N GLU A 724 7.55 36.02 -17.71
CA GLU A 724 7.76 37.19 -18.56
C GLU A 724 9.24 37.63 -18.65
N PRO A 725 10.00 37.80 -17.55
CA PRO A 725 11.40 38.25 -17.64
C PRO A 725 12.30 37.22 -18.33
N LEU A 726 12.05 35.93 -18.06
CA LEU A 726 12.84 34.83 -18.61
C LEU A 726 12.57 34.66 -20.12
N CYS A 727 11.31 34.66 -20.53
CA CYS A 727 10.91 34.50 -21.92
C CYS A 727 11.38 35.67 -22.79
N ARG A 728 11.24 36.90 -22.28
CA ARG A 728 11.74 38.11 -22.96
C ARG A 728 13.24 38.06 -23.17
N PHE A 729 14.00 37.69 -22.13
CA PHE A 729 15.46 37.62 -22.22
C PHE A 729 15.93 36.50 -23.14
N LEU A 730 15.25 35.34 -23.12
CA LEU A 730 15.60 34.18 -23.94
C LEU A 730 15.00 34.24 -25.35
N GLU A 731 14.22 35.28 -25.68
CA GLU A 731 13.53 35.44 -26.96
C GLU A 731 12.62 34.25 -27.28
N ARG A 732 11.78 33.87 -26.30
CA ARG A 732 10.79 32.79 -26.39
C ARG A 732 9.40 33.31 -26.08
N ASP A 733 8.40 32.62 -26.60
CA ASP A 733 6.99 32.89 -26.27
C ASP A 733 6.70 32.42 -24.84
N ILE A 734 5.81 33.15 -24.15
CA ILE A 734 5.32 32.75 -22.82
C ILE A 734 4.42 31.51 -23.03
N PRO A 735 4.67 30.39 -22.34
CA PRO A 735 3.80 29.22 -22.41
C PRO A 735 2.36 29.55 -21.98
N GLU A 736 1.37 29.21 -22.81
CA GLU A 736 -0.05 29.37 -22.49
C GLU A 736 -0.47 28.33 -21.44
N ASP A 737 -1.30 28.73 -20.46
CA ASP A 737 -1.89 27.87 -19.43
C ASP A 737 -0.91 27.03 -18.57
N VAL A 738 0.38 27.37 -18.55
CA VAL A 738 1.40 26.71 -17.71
C VAL A 738 1.93 27.68 -16.67
N GLU A 739 1.75 27.38 -15.38
CA GLU A 739 2.34 28.16 -14.29
C GLU A 739 3.87 28.00 -14.23
N PHE A 740 4.57 29.02 -13.71
CA PHE A 740 6.02 28.92 -13.52
C PHE A 740 6.35 27.83 -12.49
N PRO A 741 7.29 26.90 -12.76
CA PRO A 741 7.52 25.76 -11.88
C PRO A 741 8.01 26.13 -10.47
N HIS A 742 7.35 25.61 -9.43
CA HIS A 742 7.70 25.81 -8.02
C HIS A 742 7.98 24.49 -7.31
N PHE A 743 9.25 24.05 -7.27
CA PHE A 743 9.66 22.83 -6.57
C PHE A 743 10.24 23.11 -5.18
N ASN A 744 9.74 22.42 -4.16
CA ASN A 744 10.37 22.42 -2.83
C ASN A 744 11.39 21.27 -2.71
N GLU A 745 12.63 21.56 -3.10
CA GLU A 745 13.71 20.57 -3.21
C GLU A 745 14.06 19.83 -1.90
N ALA A 746 13.72 20.35 -0.71
CA ALA A 746 14.08 19.69 0.56
C ALA A 746 13.33 18.37 0.80
N LYS A 747 12.02 18.35 0.53
CA LYS A 747 11.14 17.18 0.77
C LYS A 747 11.31 16.10 -0.30
N THR A 748 11.60 16.50 -1.53
CA THR A 748 11.91 15.60 -2.66
C THR A 748 13.22 14.86 -2.44
N LEU A 749 14.23 15.53 -1.86
CA LEU A 749 15.53 14.92 -1.56
C LEU A 749 15.44 13.91 -0.41
N GLU A 750 14.71 14.21 0.66
CA GLU A 750 14.51 13.29 1.80
C GLU A 750 13.90 11.94 1.38
N LEU A 751 12.89 11.98 0.50
CA LEU A 751 12.25 10.78 -0.05
C LEU A 751 13.14 10.01 -1.03
N ALA A 752 13.89 10.72 -1.88
CA ALA A 752 14.85 10.12 -2.80
C ALA A 752 16.00 9.41 -2.05
N PHE A 753 16.51 9.99 -0.96
CA PHE A 753 17.57 9.39 -0.15
C PHE A 753 17.13 8.08 0.54
N GLY A 754 15.86 7.95 0.93
CA GLY A 754 15.31 6.71 1.46
C GLY A 754 15.34 5.55 0.45
N ALA A 755 14.92 5.81 -0.79
CA ALA A 755 14.93 4.80 -1.86
C ALA A 755 16.35 4.47 -2.36
N LEU A 756 17.22 5.47 -2.47
CA LEU A 756 18.64 5.29 -2.83
C LEU A 756 19.39 4.45 -1.77
N GLY A 757 19.09 4.68 -0.49
CA GLY A 757 19.70 3.95 0.63
C GLY A 757 19.36 2.45 0.64
N GLN A 758 18.11 2.08 0.36
CA GLN A 758 17.70 0.66 0.27
C GLN A 758 18.46 -0.08 -0.83
N ARG A 759 18.62 0.55 -2.00
CA ARG A 759 19.37 -0.03 -3.10
C ARG A 759 20.87 -0.09 -2.85
N ALA A 760 21.45 0.96 -2.27
CA ALA A 760 22.86 0.97 -1.91
C ALA A 760 23.20 -0.12 -0.90
N LEU A 761 22.27 -0.44 0.01
CA LEU A 761 22.39 -1.57 0.92
C LEU A 761 22.41 -2.90 0.17
N MET A 762 21.50 -3.11 -0.79
CA MET A 762 21.50 -4.32 -1.62
C MET A 762 22.78 -4.47 -2.45
N ASN A 763 23.23 -3.40 -3.12
CA ASN A 763 24.49 -3.38 -3.87
C ASN A 763 25.70 -3.66 -2.96
N SER A 764 25.70 -3.08 -1.76
CA SER A 764 26.77 -3.31 -0.78
C SER A 764 26.82 -4.77 -0.35
N LEU A 765 25.66 -5.38 -0.05
CA LEU A 765 25.57 -6.81 0.30
C LEU A 765 26.06 -7.70 -0.86
N TRP A 766 25.69 -7.36 -2.10
CA TRP A 766 26.17 -8.05 -3.29
C TRP A 766 27.70 -7.94 -3.44
N ASN A 767 28.24 -6.72 -3.37
CA ASN A 767 29.69 -6.47 -3.47
C ASN A 767 30.46 -7.20 -2.37
N PHE A 768 29.96 -7.21 -1.12
CA PHE A 768 30.53 -8.00 -0.04
C PHE A 768 30.49 -9.49 -0.33
N GLY A 769 29.38 -10.00 -0.89
CA GLY A 769 29.27 -11.38 -1.33
C GLY A 769 30.32 -11.76 -2.39
N VAL A 770 30.51 -10.92 -3.41
CA VAL A 770 31.53 -11.12 -4.45
C VAL A 770 32.94 -11.10 -3.87
N VAL A 771 33.26 -10.13 -3.01
CA VAL A 771 34.57 -10.06 -2.34
C VAL A 771 34.78 -11.27 -1.43
N ALA A 772 33.77 -11.67 -0.65
CA ALA A 772 33.84 -12.86 0.22
C ALA A 772 34.06 -14.14 -0.59
N LEU A 773 33.39 -14.29 -1.75
CA LEU A 773 33.60 -15.42 -2.66
C LEU A 773 34.98 -15.39 -3.31
N MET A 774 35.51 -14.22 -3.68
CA MET A 774 36.88 -14.09 -4.18
C MET A 774 37.91 -14.42 -3.11
N VAL A 775 37.74 -13.93 -1.88
CA VAL A 775 38.61 -14.24 -0.74
C VAL A 775 38.53 -15.72 -0.39
N LEU A 776 37.33 -16.31 -0.38
CA LEU A 776 37.14 -17.75 -0.15
C LEU A 776 37.80 -18.55 -1.28
N GLY A 777 37.64 -18.14 -2.53
CA GLY A 777 38.25 -18.74 -3.72
C GLY A 777 39.78 -18.71 -3.65
N VAL A 778 40.36 -17.55 -3.33
CA VAL A 778 41.81 -17.38 -3.11
C VAL A 778 42.27 -18.21 -1.92
N TYR A 779 41.53 -18.24 -0.81
CA TYR A 779 41.83 -19.07 0.36
C TYR A 779 41.81 -20.56 0.03
N THR A 780 40.81 -21.04 -0.72
CA THR A 780 40.74 -22.43 -1.19
C THR A 780 41.87 -22.75 -2.17
N ALA A 781 42.20 -21.84 -3.11
CA ALA A 781 43.29 -22.03 -4.04
C ALA A 781 44.66 -22.10 -3.32
N LEU A 782 44.89 -21.22 -2.34
CA LEU A 782 46.09 -21.25 -1.49
C LEU A 782 46.16 -22.54 -0.64
N ARG A 783 45.03 -23.06 -0.15
CA ARG A 783 44.98 -24.37 0.53
C ARG A 783 45.24 -25.58 -0.37
N TYR A 784 45.09 -25.44 -1.68
CA TYR A 784 45.39 -26.51 -2.65
C TYR A 784 46.83 -26.44 -3.16
N VAL A 785 47.52 -25.31 -2.96
CA VAL A 785 48.91 -25.07 -3.40
C VAL A 785 49.92 -25.26 -2.26
N ILE A 786 49.49 -25.18 -0.99
CA ILE A 786 50.24 -25.55 0.22
C ILE A 786 49.88 -26.98 0.60
#